data_AF-A0A849Z8C4-F1
#
_entry.id   AF-A0A849Z8C4-F1
#
_cell.length_a   1.000
_cell.length_b   1.000
_cell.length_c   1.000
_cell.angle_alpha   90.00
_cell.angle_beta   90.00
_cell.angle_gamma   90.00
#
_symmetry.space_group_name_H-M   'P 1'
#
loop_
_entity.id
_entity.type
_entity.pdbx_description
1 polymer ?
#
loop_
_entity_poly.entity_id
_entity_poly.type
_entity_poly.pdbx_seq_one_letter_code
_entity_poly.pdbx_strand_id
1 'polypeptide(L)'
;MIGESVAPLRHKGAPDQIERWLALLDEAAPTNESSSEARPPVRLPSASSLCDLAEALSELARGARRRASLRIRAAEDTFELGLERSSGTLLASLYSTGASVSVHLFERRIEAVRLSALVAAELKRRAHSAPPREADRIHVVLTSLEAARFEGSATPEDHESVIVEHNEELAISFGAELNLRPQASSGSGGGSVLRAEVLPLLFRGKLRVFAGDQVRELSNVHVFLVAERLADLALEALDASLRLRPLWRKLDAGGAVCGVRLVGGRGGGTRDALAFSLAPTRRAGPRIEGWTFPSLELGAFARAVCDFGRSLSRTLVRWDRSQTHNLRIAELRARLREIAEMCREIDQDDTLVNTSPESYRAYAAPLPSSPRPDLSAARLRFAPKWTAAVPAIDLRSIFLCGDSFVVGSAREVSCIQRSEGTISWTRSVTRGVSVMTPSGLARIDEQGQLVVIDVATGDTRASLRLEPRVGGPVTGAVVGAPGLPRMLIVSEGRRNLAGIDLEAGEVVWRMATRRGGTFRLKRAGRLVVVSAGEQGLFAIDVVTGEVVWRFRARLRFATAASVCDDSLFAIAGDAALSGGGATRLFHLDPWSGKLRWSVDIPGRAKPVGCPHVGSTAVLVLTLGPRGSRLISFDRATGAVLYERDACGGAAAALLVDDVAIVNSESGELSAFGVTDGELRYRHVFTDTPDGDRPRRLEPVLRSGALFVPQSRVHVVRPSDGRLVGAIDSDLLADCLRVDERCDVYVAEESGHVAAFSTVARLSLVK
;
A
#
# COMPACT_ATOMS: atom_id res chain seq x y z
N MET A 1 -20.66 0.09 -7.88
CA MET A 1 -21.23 0.65 -6.64
C MET A 1 -20.84 2.11 -6.57
N ILE A 2 -21.85 2.97 -6.62
CA ILE A 2 -21.74 4.42 -6.57
C ILE A 2 -21.40 4.76 -5.12
N GLY A 3 -20.12 5.05 -4.86
CA GLY A 3 -19.70 5.59 -3.57
C GLY A 3 -20.07 7.06 -3.54
N GLU A 4 -21.32 7.37 -3.16
CA GLU A 4 -21.65 8.70 -2.70
C GLU A 4 -20.69 9.04 -1.57
N SER A 5 -19.90 10.09 -1.79
CA SER A 5 -19.18 10.76 -0.73
C SER A 5 -20.22 11.25 0.26
N VAL A 6 -20.46 10.48 1.31
CA VAL A 6 -21.27 10.89 2.46
C VAL A 6 -20.65 12.19 2.96
N ALA A 7 -21.31 13.31 2.65
CA ALA A 7 -21.02 14.57 3.30
C ALA A 7 -21.12 14.29 4.81
N PRO A 8 -20.17 14.77 5.64
CA PRO A 8 -20.24 14.52 7.07
C PRO A 8 -21.62 14.93 7.56
N LEU A 9 -22.33 13.97 8.16
CA LEU A 9 -23.62 14.19 8.78
C LEU A 9 -23.47 15.39 9.72
N ARG A 10 -24.03 16.54 9.32
CA ARG A 10 -24.06 17.72 10.17
C ARG A 10 -24.96 17.41 11.36
N HIS A 11 -24.36 17.01 12.47
CA HIS A 11 -25.07 16.69 13.70
C HIS A 11 -25.44 17.97 14.46
N LYS A 12 -26.62 17.97 15.09
CA LYS A 12 -27.28 19.13 15.71
C LYS A 12 -26.52 19.81 16.87
N GLY A 13 -25.33 19.32 17.28
CA GLY A 13 -24.61 19.82 18.47
C GLY A 13 -23.43 20.77 18.22
N ALA A 14 -22.66 20.58 17.13
CA ALA A 14 -21.52 21.45 16.78
C ALA A 14 -21.93 22.82 16.21
N PRO A 15 -22.98 22.94 15.36
CA PRO A 15 -23.48 24.24 14.89
C PRO A 15 -23.90 25.13 16.05
N ASP A 16 -24.57 24.53 17.04
CA ASP A 16 -25.02 25.17 18.27
C ASP A 16 -23.87 25.84 19.04
N GLN A 17 -22.72 25.17 19.22
CA GLN A 17 -21.60 25.76 19.95
C GLN A 17 -20.90 26.86 19.16
N ILE A 18 -20.72 26.68 17.85
CA ILE A 18 -20.13 27.70 16.97
C ILE A 18 -21.00 28.97 16.99
N GLU A 19 -22.31 28.83 16.88
CA GLU A 19 -23.25 29.96 16.92
C GLU A 19 -23.21 30.70 18.26
N ARG A 20 -23.07 30.00 19.39
CA ARG A 20 -22.93 30.64 20.72
C ARG A 20 -21.65 31.46 20.83
N TRP A 21 -20.55 30.95 20.30
CA TRP A 21 -19.27 31.68 20.27
C TRP A 21 -19.32 32.87 19.32
N LEU A 22 -19.91 32.71 18.14
CA LEU A 22 -20.14 33.82 17.20
C LEU A 22 -20.99 34.91 17.84
N ALA A 23 -22.09 34.54 18.50
CA ALA A 23 -22.98 35.50 19.18
C ALA A 23 -22.29 36.27 20.33
N LEU A 24 -21.46 35.60 21.13
CA LEU A 24 -20.64 36.26 22.17
C LEU A 24 -19.66 37.28 21.54
N LEU A 25 -19.01 36.91 20.44
CA LEU A 25 -18.08 37.80 19.73
C LEU A 25 -18.83 38.94 19.01
N ASP A 26 -20.02 38.69 18.48
CA ASP A 26 -20.92 39.69 17.92
C ASP A 26 -21.28 40.77 18.95
N GLU A 27 -21.61 40.35 20.18
CA GLU A 27 -21.97 41.26 21.26
C GLU A 27 -20.80 42.11 21.74
N ALA A 28 -19.57 41.61 21.61
CA ALA A 28 -18.35 42.32 21.98
C ALA A 28 -17.72 43.12 20.82
N ALA A 29 -18.30 43.10 19.62
CA ALA A 29 -17.81 43.88 18.48
C ALA A 29 -18.10 45.39 18.66
N PRO A 30 -17.29 46.28 18.07
CA PRO A 30 -17.54 47.73 18.15
C PRO A 30 -18.89 48.10 17.54
N THR A 31 -19.65 48.95 18.21
CA THR A 31 -20.93 49.47 17.74
C THR A 31 -20.71 50.43 16.57
N ASN A 32 -20.93 49.96 15.34
CA ASN A 32 -21.23 50.82 14.20
C ASN A 32 -22.63 50.47 13.66
N GLU A 33 -23.33 51.52 13.21
CA GLU A 33 -24.76 51.67 13.02
C GLU A 33 -25.50 50.55 12.26
N SER A 34 -26.79 50.37 12.63
CA SER A 34 -27.84 49.57 11.97
C SER A 34 -27.99 48.07 12.33
N SER A 35 -28.42 47.78 13.57
CA SER A 35 -29.50 46.78 13.77
C SER A 35 -30.09 46.92 15.18
N SER A 36 -31.07 47.80 15.32
CA SER A 36 -31.98 47.86 16.47
C SER A 36 -33.06 46.78 16.30
N GLU A 37 -32.70 45.52 16.50
CA GLU A 37 -33.68 44.47 16.79
C GLU A 37 -33.28 43.80 18.10
N ALA A 38 -34.23 43.71 19.03
CA ALA A 38 -34.06 43.00 20.29
C ALA A 38 -33.74 41.53 19.99
N ARG A 39 -32.45 41.16 20.14
CA ARG A 39 -31.99 39.79 19.90
C ARG A 39 -32.42 38.88 21.07
N PRO A 40 -32.84 37.63 20.79
CA PRO A 40 -33.20 36.67 21.83
C PRO A 40 -32.01 36.40 22.77
N PRO A 41 -32.26 35.95 24.01
CA PRO A 41 -31.19 35.70 24.97
C PRO A 41 -30.22 34.64 24.45
N VAL A 42 -28.98 35.06 24.20
CA VAL A 42 -27.92 34.20 23.69
C VAL A 42 -27.58 33.16 24.74
N ARG A 43 -27.62 31.87 24.38
CA ARG A 43 -27.09 30.80 25.25
C ARG A 43 -25.57 30.91 25.27
N LEU A 44 -24.98 31.37 26.38
CA LEU A 44 -23.53 31.55 26.48
C LEU A 44 -22.75 30.22 26.57
N PRO A 45 -21.45 30.18 26.20
CA PRO A 45 -20.59 28.99 26.28
C PRO A 45 -20.51 28.35 27.67
N SER A 46 -19.88 27.17 27.80
CA SER A 46 -19.72 26.48 29.11
C SER A 46 -18.87 27.29 30.10
N ALA A 47 -19.05 27.06 31.40
CA ALA A 47 -18.30 27.81 32.44
C ALA A 47 -16.80 27.55 32.35
N SER A 48 -16.39 26.29 32.10
CA SER A 48 -14.98 25.96 31.85
C SER A 48 -14.40 26.72 30.66
N SER A 49 -15.12 26.78 29.53
CA SER A 49 -14.61 27.47 28.34
C SER A 49 -14.53 28.99 28.53
N LEU A 50 -15.43 29.57 29.35
CA LEU A 50 -15.36 30.97 29.75
C LEU A 50 -14.19 31.23 30.71
N CYS A 51 -13.84 30.28 31.58
CA CYS A 51 -12.62 30.37 32.40
C CYS A 51 -11.37 30.37 31.52
N ASP A 52 -11.28 29.44 30.57
CA ASP A 52 -10.15 29.38 29.63
C ASP A 52 -10.02 30.69 28.83
N LEU A 53 -11.16 31.31 28.46
CA LEU A 53 -11.18 32.59 27.75
C LEU A 53 -10.71 33.74 28.62
N ALA A 54 -11.16 33.78 29.86
CA ALA A 54 -10.75 34.79 30.82
C ALA A 54 -9.25 34.69 31.16
N GLU A 55 -8.70 33.48 31.27
CA GLU A 55 -7.26 33.25 31.40
C GLU A 55 -6.49 33.79 30.17
N ALA A 56 -6.94 33.44 28.96
CA ALA A 56 -6.35 33.91 27.71
C ALA A 56 -6.39 35.44 27.58
N LEU A 57 -7.52 36.08 27.91
CA LEU A 57 -7.67 37.53 27.92
C LEU A 57 -6.70 38.18 28.93
N SER A 58 -6.56 37.59 30.11
CA SER A 58 -5.64 38.07 31.15
C SER A 58 -4.17 37.96 30.72
N GLU A 59 -3.79 36.89 30.02
CA GLU A 59 -2.44 36.74 29.43
C GLU A 59 -2.17 37.78 28.34
N LEU A 60 -3.14 38.00 27.44
CA LEU A 60 -3.05 39.00 26.38
C LEU A 60 -2.94 40.41 26.95
N ALA A 61 -3.70 40.74 28.00
CA ALA A 61 -3.65 42.03 28.68
C ALA A 61 -2.30 42.31 29.33
N ARG A 62 -1.69 41.30 29.97
CA ARG A 62 -0.33 41.39 30.55
C ARG A 62 0.78 41.51 29.51
N GLY A 63 0.49 41.26 28.23
CA GLY A 63 1.50 41.25 27.17
C GLY A 63 2.43 40.03 27.24
N ALA A 64 2.09 39.01 28.02
CA ALA A 64 2.89 37.78 28.14
C ALA A 64 2.99 37.04 26.80
N ARG A 65 1.93 37.15 25.97
CA ARG A 65 1.86 36.68 24.59
C ARG A 65 1.03 37.66 23.77
N ARG A 66 1.30 37.78 22.46
CA ARG A 66 0.47 38.55 21.51
C ARG A 66 -0.74 37.78 20.99
N ARG A 67 -0.67 36.45 21.01
CA ARG A 67 -1.70 35.53 20.53
C ARG A 67 -2.04 34.52 21.60
N ALA A 68 -3.32 34.17 21.69
CA ALA A 68 -3.84 33.07 22.47
C ALA A 68 -4.79 32.24 21.62
N SER A 69 -4.81 30.93 21.84
CA SER A 69 -5.71 30.00 21.15
C SER A 69 -6.40 29.12 22.17
N LEU A 70 -7.72 29.10 22.12
CA LEU A 70 -8.53 28.27 23.00
C LEU A 70 -9.07 27.08 22.21
N ARG A 71 -8.81 25.87 22.69
CA ARG A 71 -9.41 24.67 22.14
C ARG A 71 -10.78 24.45 22.75
N ILE A 72 -11.79 24.38 21.89
CA ILE A 72 -13.17 24.20 22.28
C ILE A 72 -13.63 22.87 21.68
N ARG A 73 -14.12 21.98 22.56
CA ARG A 73 -14.63 20.66 22.18
C ARG A 73 -16.15 20.70 22.17
N ALA A 74 -16.76 20.40 21.02
CA ALA A 74 -18.20 20.29 20.88
C ALA A 74 -18.55 18.91 20.30
N ALA A 75 -18.93 17.98 21.17
CA ALA A 75 -19.12 16.57 20.80
C ALA A 75 -17.87 15.97 20.12
N GLU A 76 -18.00 15.46 18.90
CA GLU A 76 -16.90 14.89 18.11
C GLU A 76 -16.07 15.92 17.34
N ASP A 77 -16.54 17.17 17.23
CA ASP A 77 -15.85 18.24 16.53
C ASP A 77 -14.98 19.08 17.48
N THR A 78 -13.78 19.44 17.02
CA THR A 78 -12.87 20.35 17.73
C THR A 78 -12.66 21.61 16.91
N PHE A 79 -12.81 22.76 17.55
CA PHE A 79 -12.52 24.06 16.94
C PHE A 79 -11.69 24.91 17.88
N GLU A 80 -11.03 25.91 17.33
CA GLU A 80 -10.18 26.84 18.07
C GLU A 80 -10.68 28.27 17.90
N LEU A 81 -10.73 28.99 19.02
CA LEU A 81 -10.86 30.44 19.05
C LEU A 81 -9.47 31.04 19.20
N GLY A 82 -8.97 31.64 18.13
CA GLY A 82 -7.75 32.43 18.12
C GLY A 82 -8.04 33.88 18.47
N LEU A 83 -7.27 34.44 19.39
CA LEU A 83 -7.29 35.84 19.77
C LEU A 83 -5.91 36.44 19.55
N GLU A 84 -5.84 37.57 18.85
CA GLU A 84 -4.62 38.35 18.69
C GLU A 84 -4.84 39.76 19.23
N ARG A 85 -3.93 40.23 20.08
CA ARG A 85 -4.00 41.59 20.63
C ARG A 85 -3.55 42.62 19.60
N SER A 86 -4.41 43.59 19.32
CA SER A 86 -4.12 44.76 18.49
C SER A 86 -4.40 46.03 19.32
N SER A 87 -3.37 46.53 19.99
CA SER A 87 -3.45 47.69 20.92
C SER A 87 -4.51 47.46 22.02
N GLY A 88 -5.53 48.32 22.12
CA GLY A 88 -6.67 48.17 23.05
C GLY A 88 -7.80 47.25 22.55
N THR A 89 -7.66 46.66 21.35
CA THR A 89 -8.65 45.76 20.75
C THR A 89 -8.11 44.35 20.55
N LEU A 90 -8.99 43.41 20.22
CA LEU A 90 -8.65 42.03 19.88
C LEU A 90 -9.11 41.71 18.46
N LEU A 91 -8.38 40.83 17.79
CA LEU A 91 -8.80 40.18 16.56
C LEU A 91 -9.16 38.74 16.87
N ALA A 92 -10.42 38.39 16.63
CA ALA A 92 -10.95 37.06 16.89
C ALA A 92 -11.11 36.27 15.58
N SER A 93 -10.58 35.05 15.59
CA SER A 93 -10.71 34.07 14.51
C SER A 93 -11.25 32.76 15.08
N LEU A 94 -12.29 32.21 14.47
CA LEU A 94 -12.93 30.96 14.87
C LEU A 94 -12.84 29.96 13.72
N TYR A 95 -12.24 28.81 13.96
CA TYR A 95 -11.97 27.83 12.90
C TYR A 95 -11.97 26.39 13.44
N SER A 96 -12.36 25.42 12.61
CA SER A 96 -12.25 24.00 12.95
C SER A 96 -10.80 23.52 12.87
N THR A 97 -10.44 22.54 13.69
CA THR A 97 -9.12 21.89 13.64
C THR A 97 -9.24 20.46 13.10
N GLY A 98 -8.11 19.89 12.69
CA GLY A 98 -8.04 18.54 12.12
C GLY A 98 -7.55 18.52 10.67
N ALA A 99 -7.88 17.44 9.95
CA ALA A 99 -7.40 17.23 8.59
C ALA A 99 -7.95 18.26 7.58
N SER A 100 -9.10 18.89 7.85
CA SER A 100 -9.69 19.94 7.03
C SER A 100 -10.11 21.12 7.91
N VAL A 101 -9.45 22.26 7.72
CA VAL A 101 -9.72 23.50 8.48
C VAL A 101 -10.81 24.30 7.77
N SER A 102 -11.92 24.53 8.46
CA SER A 102 -13.00 25.42 8.06
C SER A 102 -12.93 26.69 8.89
N VAL A 103 -12.82 27.85 8.23
CA VAL A 103 -12.78 29.15 8.90
C VAL A 103 -14.21 29.71 8.99
N HIS A 104 -14.71 29.88 10.20
CA HIS A 104 -16.05 30.39 10.49
C HIS A 104 -16.05 31.90 10.71
N LEU A 105 -14.99 32.41 11.35
CA LEU A 105 -14.73 33.83 11.58
C LEU A 105 -13.23 34.08 11.41
N PHE A 106 -12.86 35.20 10.82
CA PHE A 106 -11.45 35.56 10.64
C PHE A 106 -11.23 37.03 10.95
N GLU A 107 -10.29 37.30 11.85
CA GLU A 107 -9.80 38.63 12.25
C GLU A 107 -10.92 39.67 12.45
N ARG A 108 -12.01 39.26 13.10
CA ARG A 108 -13.04 40.22 13.48
C ARG A 108 -12.52 41.07 14.63
N ARG A 109 -12.67 42.38 14.52
CA ARG A 109 -12.33 43.31 15.60
C ARG A 109 -13.33 43.21 16.75
N ILE A 110 -12.79 43.08 17.95
CA ILE A 110 -13.53 42.91 19.20
C ILE A 110 -13.00 43.92 20.22
N GLU A 111 -13.91 44.56 20.96
CA GLU A 111 -13.56 45.44 22.07
C GLU A 111 -13.14 44.59 23.28
N ALA A 112 -11.84 44.62 23.61
CA ALA A 112 -11.26 43.76 24.65
C ALA A 112 -11.89 43.99 26.04
N VAL A 113 -12.17 45.26 26.36
CA VAL A 113 -12.81 45.66 27.62
C VAL A 113 -14.25 45.14 27.68
N ARG A 114 -14.99 45.24 26.57
CA ARG A 114 -16.38 44.77 26.49
C ARG A 114 -16.47 43.25 26.59
N LEU A 115 -15.62 42.53 25.86
CA LEU A 115 -15.55 41.07 25.95
C LEU A 115 -15.21 40.61 27.38
N SER A 116 -14.20 41.24 28.01
CA SER A 116 -13.82 40.94 29.40
C SER A 116 -14.99 41.18 30.36
N ALA A 117 -15.74 42.27 30.20
CA ALA A 117 -16.90 42.58 31.05
C ALA A 117 -18.04 41.54 30.89
N LEU A 118 -18.37 41.14 29.66
CA LEU A 118 -19.39 40.11 29.39
C LEU A 118 -19.02 38.77 30.02
N VAL A 119 -17.76 38.36 29.84
CA VAL A 119 -17.23 37.10 30.42
C VAL A 119 -17.23 37.16 31.95
N ALA A 120 -16.78 38.27 32.54
CA ALA A 120 -16.77 38.44 33.99
C ALA A 120 -18.18 38.43 34.60
N ALA A 121 -19.14 39.12 33.99
CA ALA A 121 -20.52 39.15 34.45
C ALA A 121 -21.15 37.75 34.45
N GLU A 122 -20.92 36.98 33.39
CA GLU A 122 -21.44 35.62 33.26
C GLU A 122 -20.77 34.64 34.23
N LEU A 123 -19.45 34.71 34.40
CA LEU A 123 -18.72 33.89 35.36
C LEU A 123 -19.18 34.18 36.80
N LYS A 124 -19.38 35.46 37.17
CA LYS A 124 -19.95 35.84 38.47
C LYS A 124 -21.33 35.23 38.68
N ARG A 125 -22.21 35.32 37.67
CA ARG A 125 -23.56 34.74 37.74
C ARG A 125 -23.52 33.23 37.99
N ARG A 126 -22.61 32.52 37.34
CA ARG A 126 -22.46 31.05 37.49
C ARG A 126 -21.77 30.63 38.78
N ALA A 127 -20.86 31.43 39.32
CA ALA A 127 -20.18 31.13 40.58
C ALA A 127 -21.16 30.92 41.75
N HIS A 128 -22.31 31.61 41.75
CA HIS A 128 -23.33 31.49 42.79
C HIS A 128 -24.04 30.13 42.86
N SER A 129 -24.04 29.37 41.76
CA SER A 129 -24.71 28.07 41.67
C SER A 129 -23.77 26.92 41.30
N ALA A 130 -22.46 27.18 41.23
CA ALA A 130 -21.44 26.21 40.86
C ALA A 130 -21.01 25.35 42.06
N PRO A 131 -20.59 24.09 41.84
CA PRO A 131 -19.93 23.27 42.86
C PRO A 131 -18.67 23.96 43.43
N PRO A 132 -18.26 23.68 44.69
CA PRO A 132 -17.16 24.40 45.36
C PRO A 132 -15.87 24.51 44.55
N ARG A 133 -15.40 23.40 43.96
CA ARG A 133 -14.17 23.39 43.14
C ARG A 133 -14.26 24.23 41.87
N GLU A 134 -15.45 24.30 41.26
CA GLU A 134 -15.68 25.10 40.06
C GLU A 134 -15.81 26.58 40.42
N ALA A 135 -16.48 26.89 41.54
CA ALA A 135 -16.55 28.24 42.09
C ALA A 135 -15.16 28.80 42.45
N ASP A 136 -14.28 28.00 43.06
CA ASP A 136 -12.89 28.39 43.37
C ASP A 136 -12.11 28.73 42.09
N ARG A 137 -12.22 27.86 41.06
CA ARG A 137 -11.58 28.10 39.75
C ARG A 137 -12.10 29.40 39.12
N ILE A 138 -13.41 29.60 39.12
CA ILE A 138 -14.03 30.82 38.60
C ILE A 138 -13.51 32.06 39.33
N HIS A 139 -13.38 32.00 40.66
CA HIS A 139 -12.92 33.12 41.47
C HIS A 139 -11.47 33.53 41.13
N VAL A 140 -10.55 32.56 41.04
CA VAL A 140 -9.14 32.80 40.67
C VAL A 140 -9.02 33.48 39.30
N VAL A 141 -9.79 33.01 38.33
CA VAL A 141 -9.75 33.53 36.96
C VAL A 141 -10.41 34.91 36.88
N LEU A 142 -11.51 35.15 37.61
CA LEU A 142 -12.15 36.46 37.72
C LEU A 142 -11.20 37.52 38.27
N THR A 143 -10.45 37.20 39.34
CA THR A 143 -9.48 38.15 39.91
C THR A 143 -8.43 38.56 38.87
N SER A 144 -7.94 37.62 38.08
CA SER A 144 -6.95 37.90 37.01
C SER A 144 -7.54 38.73 35.88
N LEU A 145 -8.78 38.45 35.49
CA LEU A 145 -9.48 39.17 34.41
C LEU A 145 -9.86 40.60 34.83
N GLU A 146 -10.29 40.81 36.07
CA GLU A 146 -10.63 42.14 36.59
C GLU A 146 -9.40 43.04 36.76
N ALA A 147 -8.23 42.45 36.97
CA ALA A 147 -6.95 43.15 36.96
C ALA A 147 -6.43 43.46 35.54
N ALA A 148 -6.99 42.82 34.50
CA ALA A 148 -6.55 43.01 33.12
C ALA A 148 -6.81 44.46 32.64
N ARG A 149 -5.82 45.05 31.98
CA ARG A 149 -5.91 46.38 31.36
C ARG A 149 -5.54 46.30 29.89
N PHE A 150 -6.43 46.79 29.03
CA PHE A 150 -6.24 46.86 27.58
C PHE A 150 -6.10 48.32 27.18
N GLU A 151 -4.87 48.82 27.18
CA GLU A 151 -4.53 50.21 26.85
C GLU A 151 -4.14 50.36 25.37
N GLY A 152 -4.41 51.55 24.80
CA GLY A 152 -4.06 51.94 23.43
C GLY A 152 -5.27 52.13 22.51
N SER A 153 -5.23 53.16 21.64
CA SER A 153 -6.24 53.35 20.59
C SER A 153 -6.07 52.32 19.47
N ALA A 154 -7.17 52.03 18.75
CA ALA A 154 -7.11 51.16 17.58
C ALA A 154 -6.20 51.79 16.52
N THR A 155 -5.02 51.21 16.29
CA THR A 155 -4.17 51.60 15.16
C THR A 155 -4.68 50.93 13.88
N PRO A 156 -4.51 51.57 12.71
CA PRO A 156 -4.65 50.89 11.44
C PRO A 156 -3.77 49.64 11.45
N GLU A 157 -4.29 48.54 10.92
CA GLU A 157 -3.52 47.31 10.83
C GLU A 157 -2.60 47.42 9.63
N ASP A 158 -1.30 47.56 9.88
CA ASP A 158 -0.31 47.48 8.83
C ASP A 158 -0.22 46.02 8.37
N HIS A 159 -0.63 45.77 7.13
CA HIS A 159 -0.40 44.52 6.42
C HIS A 159 0.65 44.78 5.35
N GLU A 160 1.68 43.95 5.32
CA GLU A 160 2.66 43.94 4.25
C GLU A 160 2.26 42.91 3.20
N SER A 161 2.27 43.34 1.94
CA SER A 161 2.05 42.46 0.79
C SER A 161 3.35 41.74 0.48
N VAL A 162 3.34 40.41 0.60
CA VAL A 162 4.48 39.54 0.32
C VAL A 162 4.17 38.64 -0.85
N ILE A 163 5.00 38.70 -1.90
CA ILE A 163 4.80 37.93 -3.12
C ILE A 163 5.46 36.56 -3.00
N VAL A 164 4.72 35.52 -3.38
CA VAL A 164 5.22 34.17 -3.64
C VAL A 164 5.31 34.01 -5.15
N GLU A 165 6.54 34.02 -5.66
CA GLU A 165 6.85 33.89 -7.08
C GLU A 165 6.42 32.51 -7.61
N HIS A 166 5.97 32.48 -8.87
CA HIS A 166 5.65 31.27 -9.59
C HIS A 166 6.84 30.84 -10.47
N ASN A 167 6.83 29.59 -10.93
CA ASN A 167 7.83 29.09 -11.87
C ASN A 167 7.34 29.30 -13.31
N GLU A 168 8.07 30.10 -14.09
CA GLU A 168 7.73 30.42 -15.49
C GLU A 168 8.03 29.26 -16.46
N GLU A 169 8.88 28.30 -16.07
CA GLU A 169 9.25 27.17 -16.92
C GLU A 169 8.18 26.07 -16.98
N LEU A 170 7.19 26.11 -16.09
CA LEU A 170 6.13 25.10 -16.02
C LEU A 170 4.91 25.51 -16.83
N ALA A 171 4.35 24.55 -17.58
CA ALA A 171 3.12 24.74 -18.36
C ALA A 171 1.90 25.17 -17.52
N ILE A 172 1.89 24.81 -16.24
CA ILE A 172 1.01 25.36 -15.21
C ILE A 172 1.84 25.72 -13.99
N SER A 173 1.58 26.86 -13.36
CA SER A 173 2.22 27.24 -12.11
C SER A 173 1.28 28.05 -11.22
N PHE A 174 1.62 28.13 -9.93
CA PHE A 174 0.86 28.88 -8.94
C PHE A 174 1.75 29.95 -8.32
N GLY A 175 1.17 31.13 -8.13
CA GLY A 175 1.78 32.23 -7.37
C GLY A 175 0.78 32.78 -6.38
N ALA A 176 1.24 33.59 -5.43
CA ALA A 176 0.34 34.23 -4.48
C ALA A 176 0.83 35.61 -4.03
N GLU A 177 -0.11 36.46 -3.68
CA GLU A 177 0.11 37.70 -2.95
C GLU A 177 -0.44 37.51 -1.54
N LEU A 178 0.42 37.57 -0.52
CA LEU A 178 0.06 37.31 0.88
C LEU A 178 -0.06 38.63 1.63
N ASN A 179 -1.16 38.82 2.37
CA ASN A 179 -1.27 39.95 3.29
C ASN A 179 -0.84 39.48 4.68
N LEU A 180 0.38 39.81 5.08
CA LEU A 180 0.98 39.37 6.33
C LEU A 180 1.14 40.55 7.29
N ARG A 181 0.82 40.34 8.57
CA ARG A 181 1.06 41.35 9.60
C ARG A 181 2.53 41.32 10.04
N PRO A 182 3.22 42.48 10.15
CA PRO A 182 4.57 42.57 10.69
C PRO A 182 4.62 42.03 12.12
N GLN A 183 5.60 41.17 12.40
CA GLN A 183 5.83 40.69 13.75
C GLN A 183 6.86 41.56 14.48
N ALA A 184 6.49 42.05 15.67
CA ALA A 184 7.47 42.46 16.66
C ALA A 184 8.13 41.18 17.19
N SER A 185 9.45 41.08 17.08
CA SER A 185 10.24 39.91 17.50
C SER A 185 9.88 39.46 18.92
N SER A 186 9.02 38.47 19.06
CA SER A 186 8.83 37.80 20.35
C SER A 186 9.99 36.85 20.56
N GLY A 187 10.71 37.03 21.67
CA GLY A 187 11.88 36.24 22.05
C GLY A 187 11.66 34.74 21.87
N SER A 188 12.70 34.08 21.36
CA SER A 188 12.79 32.64 21.16
C SER A 188 12.55 31.88 22.46
N GLY A 189 11.30 31.47 22.72
CA GLY A 189 11.03 30.39 23.66
C GLY A 189 11.61 29.09 23.09
N GLY A 190 12.56 28.48 23.81
CA GLY A 190 13.37 27.33 23.40
C GLY A 190 12.60 26.25 22.62
N GLY A 191 12.97 26.08 21.34
CA GLY A 191 12.32 25.23 20.36
C GLY A 191 12.70 23.76 20.48
N SER A 192 12.18 23.05 21.48
CA SER A 192 12.19 21.57 21.50
C SER A 192 10.84 20.96 21.11
N VAL A 193 9.75 21.74 21.19
CA VAL A 193 8.38 21.23 21.00
C VAL A 193 7.79 21.74 19.70
N LEU A 194 7.43 20.82 18.80
CA LEU A 194 6.66 21.11 17.60
C LEU A 194 5.17 21.23 17.93
N ARG A 195 4.47 22.23 17.37
CA ARG A 195 3.04 22.47 17.63
C ARG A 195 2.25 22.58 16.31
N ALA A 196 1.01 22.11 16.31
CA ALA A 196 0.10 22.25 15.17
C ALA A 196 -0.70 23.55 15.26
N GLU A 197 -0.03 24.68 15.01
CA GLU A 197 -0.65 26.00 15.12
C GLU A 197 -1.25 26.43 13.78
N VAL A 198 -2.56 26.69 13.77
CA VAL A 198 -3.29 27.11 12.56
C VAL A 198 -3.38 28.63 12.48
N LEU A 199 -3.63 29.32 13.61
CA LEU A 199 -3.81 30.78 13.65
C LEU A 199 -2.70 31.57 12.93
N PRO A 200 -1.39 31.29 13.13
CA PRO A 200 -0.33 32.03 12.42
C PRO A 200 -0.32 31.82 10.90
N LEU A 201 -0.98 30.77 10.43
CA LEU A 201 -1.11 30.39 9.02
C LEU A 201 -2.45 30.82 8.42
N LEU A 202 -3.34 31.38 9.23
CA LEU A 202 -4.56 32.03 8.77
C LEU A 202 -4.24 33.47 8.41
N PHE A 203 -3.95 33.70 7.14
CA PHE A 203 -3.85 35.02 6.53
C PHE A 203 -4.63 34.99 5.22
N ARG A 204 -5.07 36.16 4.75
CA ARG A 204 -5.75 36.28 3.47
C ARG A 204 -4.75 36.71 2.39
N GLY A 205 -5.05 36.33 1.16
CA GLY A 205 -4.23 36.69 0.02
C GLY A 205 -4.97 36.50 -1.29
N LYS A 206 -4.23 36.72 -2.37
CA LYS A 206 -4.66 36.44 -3.74
C LYS A 206 -3.89 35.23 -4.23
N LEU A 207 -4.59 34.19 -4.66
CA LEU A 207 -3.99 33.03 -5.32
C LEU A 207 -4.06 33.24 -6.83
N ARG A 208 -2.94 33.08 -7.52
CA ARG A 208 -2.86 33.18 -8.98
C ARG A 208 -2.51 31.82 -9.58
N VAL A 209 -3.21 31.46 -10.66
CA VAL A 209 -2.91 30.29 -11.49
C VAL A 209 -2.48 30.79 -12.86
N PHE A 210 -1.31 30.34 -13.30
CA PHE A 210 -0.72 30.65 -14.60
C PHE A 210 -0.77 29.37 -15.45
N ALA A 211 -1.40 29.42 -16.62
CA ALA A 211 -1.48 28.28 -17.54
C ALA A 211 -1.43 28.79 -18.99
N GLY A 212 -0.29 28.61 -19.65
CA GLY A 212 0.00 29.29 -20.93
C GLY A 212 -0.16 30.81 -20.78
N ASP A 213 -0.88 31.44 -21.69
CA ASP A 213 -1.14 32.89 -21.66
C ASP A 213 -2.27 33.30 -20.69
N GLN A 214 -2.90 32.34 -20.02
CA GLN A 214 -4.02 32.62 -19.11
C GLN A 214 -3.53 32.79 -17.67
N VAL A 215 -3.83 33.94 -17.09
CA VAL A 215 -3.70 34.20 -15.65
C VAL A 215 -5.09 34.31 -15.03
N ARG A 216 -5.36 33.50 -14.00
CA ARG A 216 -6.58 33.57 -13.20
C ARG A 216 -6.23 33.90 -11.77
N GLU A 217 -6.94 34.86 -11.20
CA GLU A 217 -6.71 35.33 -9.83
C GLU A 217 -7.96 35.09 -8.97
N LEU A 218 -7.75 34.44 -7.82
CA LEU A 218 -8.75 34.27 -6.79
C LEU A 218 -8.35 35.08 -5.56
N SER A 219 -9.08 36.15 -5.29
CA SER A 219 -8.85 37.05 -4.17
C SER A 219 -9.53 36.56 -2.89
N ASN A 220 -9.06 37.07 -1.73
CA ASN A 220 -9.66 36.87 -0.41
C ASN A 220 -9.68 35.39 0.05
N VAL A 221 -8.61 34.65 -0.23
CA VAL A 221 -8.46 33.23 0.16
C VAL A 221 -7.38 33.03 1.22
N HIS A 222 -7.55 31.99 2.03
CA HIS A 222 -6.51 31.54 2.96
C HIS A 222 -5.51 30.64 2.24
N VAL A 223 -4.50 31.27 1.63
CA VAL A 223 -3.55 30.66 0.69
C VAL A 223 -2.89 29.39 1.25
N PHE A 224 -2.51 29.37 2.53
CA PHE A 224 -1.90 28.19 3.15
C PHE A 224 -2.87 26.98 3.17
N LEU A 225 -4.14 27.19 3.52
CA LEU A 225 -5.14 26.13 3.56
C LEU A 225 -5.39 25.56 2.16
N VAL A 226 -5.37 26.43 1.14
CA VAL A 226 -5.50 26.01 -0.26
C VAL A 226 -4.29 25.21 -0.71
N ALA A 227 -3.07 25.63 -0.36
CA ALA A 227 -1.84 24.92 -0.69
C ALA A 227 -1.82 23.48 -0.14
N GLU A 228 -2.31 23.27 1.08
CA GLU A 228 -2.46 21.91 1.62
C GLU A 228 -3.42 21.05 0.80
N ARG A 229 -4.58 21.60 0.39
CA ARG A 229 -5.53 20.84 -0.43
C ARG A 229 -4.99 20.56 -1.83
N LEU A 230 -4.21 21.48 -2.40
CA LEU A 230 -3.54 21.24 -3.68
C LEU A 230 -2.55 20.07 -3.56
N ALA A 231 -1.79 19.99 -2.47
CA ALA A 231 -0.89 18.87 -2.19
C ALA A 231 -1.67 17.55 -2.05
N ASP A 232 -2.77 17.54 -1.30
CA ASP A 232 -3.63 16.36 -1.15
C ASP A 232 -4.19 15.90 -2.51
N LEU A 233 -4.69 16.83 -3.34
CA LEU A 233 -5.20 16.53 -4.68
C LEU A 233 -4.11 15.98 -5.61
N ALA A 234 -2.89 16.51 -5.55
CA ALA A 234 -1.77 16.03 -6.34
C ALA A 234 -1.36 14.60 -5.92
N LEU A 235 -1.27 14.32 -4.61
CA LEU A 235 -1.02 12.98 -4.09
C LEU A 235 -2.10 11.98 -4.53
N GLU A 236 -3.38 12.32 -4.35
CA GLU A 236 -4.50 11.47 -4.76
C GLU A 236 -4.50 11.20 -6.27
N ALA A 237 -4.18 12.22 -7.09
CA ALA A 237 -4.11 12.09 -8.54
C ALA A 237 -2.93 11.24 -9.01
N LEU A 238 -1.76 11.37 -8.38
CA LEU A 238 -0.59 10.53 -8.65
C LEU A 238 -0.85 9.07 -8.24
N ASP A 239 -1.41 8.83 -7.05
CA ASP A 239 -1.80 7.47 -6.62
C ASP A 239 -2.89 6.89 -7.55
N ALA A 240 -3.84 7.71 -8.01
CA ALA A 240 -4.84 7.27 -8.97
C ALA A 240 -4.25 6.88 -10.33
N SER A 241 -3.31 7.68 -10.85
CA SER A 241 -2.59 7.41 -12.09
C SER A 241 -1.76 6.13 -11.99
N LEU A 242 -0.99 5.97 -10.90
CA LEU A 242 -0.20 4.76 -10.65
C LEU A 242 -1.07 3.49 -10.60
N ARG A 243 -2.35 3.63 -10.23
CA ARG A 243 -3.32 2.54 -10.17
C ARG A 243 -4.24 2.43 -11.39
N LEU A 244 -4.01 3.24 -12.42
CA LEU A 244 -4.85 3.36 -13.62
C LEU A 244 -6.35 3.51 -13.29
N ARG A 245 -6.69 4.22 -12.20
CA ARG A 245 -8.08 4.49 -11.81
C ARG A 245 -8.48 5.91 -12.23
N PRO A 246 -9.70 6.11 -12.73
CA PRO A 246 -10.23 7.46 -12.87
C PRO A 246 -10.38 8.11 -11.49
N LEU A 247 -10.14 9.41 -11.42
CA LEU A 247 -10.32 10.20 -10.20
C LEU A 247 -11.24 11.38 -10.49
N TRP A 248 -12.19 11.62 -9.60
CA TRP A 248 -12.93 12.87 -9.57
C TRP A 248 -13.03 13.35 -8.12
N ARG A 249 -12.33 14.44 -7.82
CA ARG A 249 -12.24 15.00 -6.47
C ARG A 249 -12.42 16.50 -6.48
N LYS A 250 -13.08 17.00 -5.45
CA LYS A 250 -13.33 18.41 -5.21
C LYS A 250 -13.25 18.66 -3.70
N LEU A 251 -12.40 19.59 -3.29
CA LEU A 251 -12.14 19.95 -1.91
C LEU A 251 -12.39 21.45 -1.73
N ASP A 252 -12.99 21.82 -0.61
CA ASP A 252 -13.21 23.21 -0.20
C ASP A 252 -12.25 23.54 0.94
N ALA A 253 -11.48 24.61 0.80
CA ALA A 253 -10.61 25.11 1.85
C ALA A 253 -10.29 26.59 1.65
N GLY A 254 -10.27 27.34 2.74
CA GLY A 254 -9.75 28.70 2.73
C GLY A 254 -10.50 29.66 1.80
N GLY A 255 -11.78 29.43 1.52
CA GLY A 255 -12.58 30.26 0.60
C GLY A 255 -12.41 29.90 -0.88
N ALA A 256 -11.66 28.85 -1.20
CA ALA A 256 -11.51 28.30 -2.53
C ALA A 256 -12.00 26.85 -2.60
N VAL A 257 -12.56 26.49 -3.75
CA VAL A 257 -12.91 25.12 -4.09
C VAL A 257 -11.98 24.64 -5.21
N CYS A 258 -11.11 23.69 -4.88
CA CYS A 258 -10.17 23.09 -5.80
C CYS A 258 -10.67 21.71 -6.22
N GLY A 259 -10.60 21.38 -7.51
CA GLY A 259 -10.99 20.07 -8.01
C GLY A 259 -10.03 19.53 -9.04
N VAL A 260 -9.88 18.21 -9.04
CA VAL A 260 -9.15 17.48 -10.07
C VAL A 260 -10.02 16.39 -10.66
N ARG A 261 -9.93 16.23 -11.97
CA ARG A 261 -10.53 15.12 -12.70
C ARG A 261 -9.45 14.45 -13.53
N LEU A 262 -9.14 13.21 -13.20
CA LEU A 262 -8.22 12.36 -13.95
C LEU A 262 -9.05 11.38 -14.78
N VAL A 263 -8.94 11.48 -16.10
CA VAL A 263 -9.53 10.49 -17.00
C VAL A 263 -8.42 9.50 -17.34
N GLY A 264 -8.49 8.29 -16.76
CA GLY A 264 -7.49 7.25 -17.03
C GLY A 264 -7.43 6.94 -18.52
N GLY A 265 -6.23 6.99 -19.11
CA GLY A 265 -6.03 6.67 -20.51
C GLY A 265 -6.55 5.27 -20.83
N ARG A 266 -7.61 5.18 -21.65
CA ARG A 266 -8.03 3.91 -22.27
C ARG A 266 -7.12 3.66 -23.46
N GLY A 267 -5.98 3.01 -23.24
CA GLY A 267 -5.09 2.56 -24.32
C GLY A 267 -3.62 2.93 -24.12
N GLY A 268 -2.74 2.08 -24.66
CA GLY A 268 -1.30 2.26 -24.58
C GLY A 268 -0.84 3.52 -25.29
N GLY A 269 -0.33 4.49 -24.53
CA GLY A 269 0.45 5.62 -25.07
C GLY A 269 -0.03 7.01 -24.64
N THR A 270 -1.32 7.23 -24.35
CA THR A 270 -1.78 8.56 -23.92
C THR A 270 -1.32 8.85 -22.48
N ARG A 271 -0.71 10.02 -22.27
CA ARG A 271 -0.44 10.56 -20.92
C ARG A 271 -1.78 10.84 -20.25
N ASP A 272 -1.88 10.60 -18.94
CA ASP A 272 -3.13 10.84 -18.22
C ASP A 272 -3.47 12.34 -18.30
N ALA A 273 -4.63 12.64 -18.91
CA ALA A 273 -5.13 13.99 -19.01
C ALA A 273 -5.83 14.37 -17.70
N LEU A 274 -5.29 15.38 -17.04
CA LEU A 274 -5.85 15.97 -15.83
C LEU A 274 -6.63 17.23 -16.20
N ALA A 275 -7.84 17.39 -15.67
CA ALA A 275 -8.50 18.68 -15.62
C ALA A 275 -8.44 19.22 -14.19
N PHE A 276 -7.90 20.42 -14.00
CA PHE A 276 -7.89 21.13 -12.73
C PHE A 276 -9.00 22.19 -12.73
N SER A 277 -9.65 22.43 -11.60
CA SER A 277 -10.67 23.47 -11.46
C SER A 277 -10.49 24.25 -10.18
N LEU A 278 -10.69 25.57 -10.25
CA LEU A 278 -10.58 26.50 -9.13
C LEU A 278 -11.79 27.45 -9.14
N ALA A 279 -12.49 27.57 -8.03
CA ALA A 279 -13.64 28.45 -7.89
C ALA A 279 -13.69 29.09 -6.49
N PRO A 280 -14.34 30.24 -6.30
CA PRO A 280 -14.65 30.74 -4.96
C PRO A 280 -15.67 29.85 -4.26
N THR A 281 -15.58 29.76 -2.93
CA THR A 281 -16.59 29.07 -2.12
C THR A 281 -17.92 29.84 -2.15
N ARG A 282 -19.06 29.12 -2.27
CA ARG A 282 -20.43 29.66 -2.48
C ARG A 282 -20.92 30.71 -1.46
N ARG A 283 -20.16 31.02 -0.40
CA ARG A 283 -20.50 32.04 0.60
C ARG A 283 -20.02 33.46 0.23
N ALA A 284 -19.28 33.63 -0.86
CA ALA A 284 -18.74 34.93 -1.28
C ALA A 284 -19.50 35.50 -2.49
N GLY A 285 -20.56 36.29 -2.25
CA GLY A 285 -21.07 37.28 -3.21
C GLY A 285 -21.62 36.76 -4.56
N PRO A 286 -21.84 37.66 -5.55
CA PRO A 286 -22.47 37.30 -6.82
C PRO A 286 -21.65 36.24 -7.57
N ARG A 287 -22.34 35.41 -8.38
CA ARG A 287 -21.79 34.23 -9.10
C ARG A 287 -20.52 34.57 -9.90
N ILE A 288 -19.35 34.44 -9.28
CA ILE A 288 -18.08 34.36 -10.01
C ILE A 288 -18.00 32.93 -10.59
N GLU A 289 -17.91 32.82 -11.91
CA GLU A 289 -17.72 31.55 -12.58
C GLU A 289 -16.36 30.95 -12.19
N GLY A 290 -16.36 29.69 -11.76
CA GLY A 290 -15.12 28.95 -11.52
C GLY A 290 -14.38 28.66 -12.82
N TRP A 291 -13.06 28.57 -12.75
CA TRP A 291 -12.22 28.27 -13.90
C TRP A 291 -11.87 26.78 -13.94
N THR A 292 -11.90 26.19 -15.12
CA THR A 292 -11.40 24.84 -15.38
C THR A 292 -10.28 24.91 -16.40
N PHE A 293 -9.15 24.30 -16.06
CA PHE A 293 -7.98 24.13 -16.90
C PHE A 293 -7.98 22.68 -17.39
N PRO A 294 -8.51 22.41 -18.59
CA PRO A 294 -8.56 21.06 -19.15
C PRO A 294 -7.18 20.63 -19.67
N SER A 295 -7.02 19.32 -19.87
CA SER A 295 -5.90 18.74 -20.64
C SER A 295 -4.50 19.06 -20.09
N LEU A 296 -4.36 19.20 -18.77
CA LEU A 296 -3.07 19.31 -18.11
C LEU A 296 -2.38 17.95 -18.05
N GLU A 297 -1.05 17.95 -18.15
CA GLU A 297 -0.27 16.77 -17.77
C GLU A 297 -0.20 16.65 -16.25
N LEU A 298 -0.50 15.46 -15.72
CA LEU A 298 -0.46 15.19 -14.29
C LEU A 298 0.90 15.52 -13.66
N GLY A 299 2.00 15.15 -14.33
CA GLY A 299 3.35 15.46 -13.87
C GLY A 299 3.60 16.97 -13.76
N ALA A 300 3.11 17.75 -14.72
CA ALA A 300 3.24 19.21 -14.70
C ALA A 300 2.45 19.83 -13.54
N PHE A 301 1.20 19.41 -13.33
CA PHE A 301 0.38 19.87 -12.20
C PHE A 301 1.03 19.52 -10.85
N ALA A 302 1.52 18.29 -10.68
CA ALA A 302 2.15 17.87 -9.44
C ALA A 302 3.45 18.65 -9.15
N ARG A 303 4.29 18.89 -10.16
CA ARG A 303 5.50 19.74 -10.02
C ARG A 303 5.14 21.18 -9.68
N ALA A 304 4.10 21.73 -10.29
CA ALA A 304 3.59 23.07 -9.99
C ALA A 304 3.16 23.22 -8.52
N VAL A 305 2.46 22.23 -7.98
CA VAL A 305 2.09 22.17 -6.56
C VAL A 305 3.32 22.06 -5.66
N CYS A 306 4.29 21.22 -6.01
CA CYS A 306 5.57 21.11 -5.30
C CYS A 306 6.29 22.45 -5.21
N ASP A 307 6.45 23.14 -6.34
CA ASP A 307 7.18 24.41 -6.42
C ASP A 307 6.49 25.50 -5.62
N PHE A 308 5.16 25.64 -5.78
CA PHE A 308 4.36 26.60 -5.03
C PHE A 308 4.42 26.35 -3.53
N GLY A 309 4.18 25.11 -3.08
CA GLY A 309 4.21 24.77 -1.66
C GLY A 309 5.60 24.97 -1.02
N ARG A 310 6.69 24.70 -1.77
CA ARG A 310 8.06 24.97 -1.33
C ARG A 310 8.37 26.47 -1.27
N SER A 311 7.91 27.23 -2.26
CA SER A 311 8.06 28.70 -2.28
C SER A 311 7.32 29.32 -1.10
N LEU A 312 6.04 29.00 -0.93
CA LEU A 312 5.21 29.44 0.20
C LEU A 312 5.83 29.09 1.55
N SER A 313 6.26 27.83 1.73
CA SER A 313 6.89 27.39 2.99
C SER A 313 8.22 28.07 3.28
N ARG A 314 8.97 28.51 2.26
CA ARG A 314 10.21 29.29 2.44
C ARG A 314 9.88 30.73 2.79
N THR A 315 8.93 31.35 2.10
CA THR A 315 8.46 32.71 2.36
C THR A 315 7.94 32.86 3.78
N LEU A 316 7.08 31.93 4.25
CA LEU A 316 6.53 31.98 5.61
C LEU A 316 7.58 31.80 6.70
N VAL A 317 8.55 30.90 6.53
CA VAL A 317 9.64 30.71 7.51
C VAL A 317 10.64 31.87 7.49
N ARG A 318 10.85 32.50 6.33
CA ARG A 318 11.65 33.72 6.21
C ARG A 318 10.96 34.91 6.91
N TRP A 319 9.64 35.00 6.78
CA TRP A 319 8.82 36.01 7.46
C TRP A 319 8.78 35.80 8.97
N ASP A 320 8.56 34.57 9.43
CA ASP A 320 8.51 34.19 10.84
C ASP A 320 9.27 32.88 11.08
N ARG A 321 10.45 32.99 11.69
CA ARG A 321 11.32 31.84 11.98
C ARG A 321 10.70 30.83 12.94
N SER A 322 9.75 31.24 13.78
CA SER A 322 9.06 30.33 14.72
C SER A 322 8.29 29.23 13.98
N GLN A 323 7.85 29.51 12.74
CA GLN A 323 7.13 28.57 11.89
C GLN A 323 7.95 27.34 11.48
N THR A 324 9.26 27.34 11.71
CA THR A 324 10.11 26.13 11.60
C THR A 324 9.62 25.01 12.51
N HIS A 325 9.02 25.36 13.66
CA HIS A 325 8.49 24.40 14.64
C HIS A 325 7.00 24.11 14.47
N ASN A 326 6.38 24.60 13.39
CA ASN A 326 4.98 24.37 13.10
C ASN A 326 4.78 23.03 12.38
N LEU A 327 4.07 22.09 13.02
CA LEU A 327 3.79 20.75 12.49
C LEU A 327 3.08 20.79 11.13
N ARG A 328 2.24 21.82 10.87
CA ARG A 328 1.50 21.95 9.62
C ARG A 328 2.43 22.24 8.43
N ILE A 329 3.46 23.07 8.64
CA ILE A 329 4.48 23.32 7.61
C ILE A 329 5.37 22.10 7.42
N ALA A 330 5.76 21.43 8.51
CA ALA A 330 6.56 20.22 8.43
C ALA A 330 5.84 19.12 7.62
N GLU A 331 4.55 18.93 7.88
CA GLU A 331 3.69 17.98 7.19
C GLU A 331 3.49 18.35 5.70
N LEU A 332 3.21 19.62 5.39
CA LEU A 332 3.15 20.09 4.01
C LEU A 332 4.47 19.79 3.28
N ARG A 333 5.62 20.10 3.88
CA ARG A 333 6.95 19.79 3.30
C ARG A 333 7.19 18.30 3.12
N ALA A 334 6.66 17.44 4.01
CA ALA A 334 6.74 15.99 3.86
C ALA A 334 5.93 15.53 2.63
N ARG A 335 4.68 15.96 2.50
CA ARG A 335 3.83 15.67 1.32
C ARG A 335 4.46 16.14 0.02
N LEU A 336 5.04 17.35 -0.01
CA LEU A 336 5.70 17.87 -1.22
C LEU A 336 6.97 17.09 -1.59
N ARG A 337 7.66 16.45 -0.64
CA ARG A 337 8.78 15.54 -0.92
C ARG A 337 8.28 14.24 -1.56
N GLU A 338 7.21 13.67 -1.02
CA GLU A 338 6.56 12.47 -1.54
C GLU A 338 6.04 12.69 -2.97
N ILE A 339 5.35 13.79 -3.24
CA ILE A 339 4.89 14.17 -4.60
C ILE A 339 6.09 14.23 -5.56
N ALA A 340 7.19 14.88 -5.16
CA ALA A 340 8.38 15.02 -6.01
C ALA A 340 9.12 13.69 -6.23
N GLU A 341 9.05 12.74 -5.30
CA GLU A 341 9.55 11.37 -5.48
C GLU A 341 8.70 10.61 -6.49
N MET A 342 7.37 10.64 -6.35
CA MET A 342 6.47 9.99 -7.30
C MET A 342 6.58 10.56 -8.72
N CYS A 343 6.74 11.88 -8.88
CA CYS A 343 6.94 12.47 -10.20
C CYS A 343 8.21 11.95 -10.88
N ARG A 344 9.33 11.92 -10.13
CA ARG A 344 10.60 11.40 -10.66
C ARG A 344 10.50 9.95 -11.12
N GLU A 345 9.70 9.13 -10.45
CA GLU A 345 9.51 7.74 -10.85
C GLU A 345 8.63 7.56 -12.08
N ILE A 346 7.63 8.43 -12.26
CA ILE A 346 6.79 8.41 -13.46
C ILE A 346 7.61 8.80 -14.70
N ASP A 347 8.50 9.79 -14.55
CA ASP A 347 9.31 10.32 -15.66
C ASP A 347 10.50 9.42 -16.03
N GLN A 348 10.89 8.49 -15.16
CA GLN A 348 12.09 7.69 -15.35
C GLN A 348 11.84 6.50 -16.29
N ASP A 349 12.48 6.50 -17.47
CA ASP A 349 12.63 5.30 -18.32
C ASP A 349 14.05 4.74 -18.18
N ASP A 350 14.18 3.74 -17.31
CA ASP A 350 15.44 3.03 -17.05
C ASP A 350 15.43 1.60 -17.60
N THR A 351 14.69 1.40 -18.70
CA THR A 351 14.67 0.14 -19.44
C THR A 351 16.09 -0.18 -19.89
N LEU A 352 16.57 -1.38 -19.53
CA LEU A 352 17.88 -1.90 -19.91
C LEU A 352 17.66 -3.17 -20.71
N VAL A 353 18.17 -3.21 -21.93
CA VAL A 353 18.12 -4.39 -22.79
C VAL A 353 19.50 -5.01 -22.83
N ASN A 354 19.60 -6.31 -22.57
CA ASN A 354 20.86 -7.02 -22.73
C ASN A 354 21.19 -7.17 -24.21
N THR A 355 22.34 -6.64 -24.61
CA THR A 355 22.84 -6.64 -26.00
C THR A 355 23.46 -7.98 -26.41
N SER A 356 23.82 -8.83 -25.44
CA SER A 356 24.45 -10.14 -25.65
C SER A 356 23.63 -11.27 -25.00
N PRO A 357 22.42 -11.58 -25.51
CA PRO A 357 21.54 -12.59 -24.92
C PRO A 357 22.07 -14.03 -25.05
N GLU A 358 22.84 -14.32 -26.10
CA GLU A 358 23.27 -15.69 -26.42
C GLU A 358 24.20 -16.30 -25.34
N SER A 359 25.00 -15.48 -24.65
CA SER A 359 25.86 -15.95 -23.56
C SER A 359 25.06 -16.50 -22.38
N TYR A 360 23.85 -15.98 -22.16
CA TYR A 360 22.94 -16.46 -21.12
C TYR A 360 22.06 -17.62 -21.61
N ARG A 361 21.63 -17.58 -22.88
CA ARG A 361 20.83 -18.66 -23.49
C ARG A 361 21.56 -20.01 -23.46
N ALA A 362 22.89 -20.03 -23.54
CA ALA A 362 23.69 -21.25 -23.43
C ALA A 362 23.44 -22.05 -22.13
N TYR A 363 23.01 -21.39 -21.04
CA TYR A 363 22.67 -22.02 -19.77
C TYR A 363 21.23 -22.57 -19.70
N ALA A 364 20.46 -22.47 -20.78
CA ALA A 364 19.06 -22.93 -20.86
C ALA A 364 18.92 -24.39 -21.32
N ALA A 365 20.00 -25.04 -21.77
CA ALA A 365 19.94 -26.36 -22.38
C ALA A 365 19.28 -27.41 -21.46
N PRO A 366 18.31 -28.20 -21.97
CA PRO A 366 17.61 -29.19 -21.16
C PRO A 366 18.57 -30.27 -20.69
N LEU A 367 18.53 -30.58 -19.39
CA LEU A 367 19.15 -31.80 -18.87
C LEU A 367 18.39 -33.01 -19.46
N PRO A 368 19.08 -34.07 -19.92
CA PRO A 368 18.43 -35.25 -20.46
C PRO A 368 17.50 -35.85 -19.39
N SER A 369 16.23 -36.04 -19.75
CA SER A 369 15.26 -36.68 -18.86
C SER A 369 15.55 -38.18 -18.80
N SER A 370 15.79 -38.71 -17.60
CA SER A 370 15.83 -40.16 -17.40
C SER A 370 14.52 -40.80 -17.86
N PRO A 371 14.55 -41.99 -18.48
CA PRO A 371 13.34 -42.69 -18.91
C PRO A 371 12.46 -42.94 -17.68
N ARG A 372 11.24 -42.40 -17.73
CA ARG A 372 10.27 -42.53 -16.64
C ARG A 372 9.39 -43.75 -16.91
N PRO A 373 9.13 -44.60 -15.90
CA PRO A 373 8.10 -45.61 -16.04
C PRO A 373 6.75 -44.90 -16.25
N ASP A 374 6.10 -45.16 -17.36
CA ASP A 374 4.74 -44.70 -17.61
C ASP A 374 3.77 -45.52 -16.74
N LEU A 375 3.39 -44.97 -15.60
CA LEU A 375 2.42 -45.58 -14.69
C LEU A 375 0.98 -45.22 -15.06
N SER A 376 0.74 -44.52 -16.17
CA SER A 376 -0.61 -44.12 -16.58
C SER A 376 -1.56 -45.33 -16.67
N ALA A 377 -1.07 -46.51 -17.04
CA ALA A 377 -1.84 -47.75 -17.18
C ALA A 377 -2.04 -48.58 -15.89
N ALA A 378 -1.29 -48.32 -14.81
CA ALA A 378 -1.32 -49.15 -13.62
C ALA A 378 -2.36 -48.65 -12.59
N ARG A 379 -3.17 -49.57 -12.04
CA ARG A 379 -3.94 -49.27 -10.81
C ARG A 379 -2.96 -49.13 -9.65
N LEU A 380 -2.97 -47.97 -9.00
CA LEU A 380 -2.13 -47.67 -7.84
C LEU A 380 -2.90 -47.97 -6.56
N ARG A 381 -2.32 -48.83 -5.71
CA ARG A 381 -2.81 -49.12 -4.37
C ARG A 381 -1.81 -48.59 -3.35
N PHE A 382 -2.32 -48.08 -2.25
CA PHE A 382 -1.53 -47.46 -1.21
C PHE A 382 -1.75 -48.18 0.12
N ALA A 383 -0.67 -48.42 0.86
CA ALA A 383 -0.72 -48.92 2.23
C ALA A 383 -0.07 -47.90 3.17
N PRO A 384 -0.66 -47.64 4.35
CA PRO A 384 -0.03 -46.84 5.39
C PRO A 384 1.37 -47.38 5.71
N LYS A 385 2.34 -46.48 5.85
CA LYS A 385 3.75 -46.81 6.09
C LYS A 385 4.15 -46.43 7.51
N TRP A 386 3.93 -45.16 7.86
CA TRP A 386 4.17 -44.62 9.20
C TRP A 386 3.39 -43.33 9.37
N THR A 387 3.21 -42.94 10.63
CA THR A 387 2.64 -41.64 11.01
C THR A 387 3.58 -40.93 11.98
N ALA A 388 3.56 -39.60 11.97
CA ALA A 388 4.35 -38.77 12.86
C ALA A 388 3.52 -37.56 13.33
N ALA A 389 3.73 -37.18 14.59
CA ALA A 389 3.16 -35.95 15.15
C ALA A 389 4.26 -34.89 15.28
N VAL A 390 4.04 -33.75 14.66
CA VAL A 390 4.95 -32.60 14.60
C VAL A 390 4.17 -31.38 15.08
N PRO A 391 4.23 -31.05 16.39
CA PRO A 391 3.50 -29.91 16.93
C PRO A 391 3.89 -28.61 16.23
N ALA A 392 2.89 -27.78 15.89
CA ALA A 392 3.08 -26.50 15.20
C ALA A 392 3.87 -26.64 13.88
N ILE A 393 3.51 -27.64 13.07
CA ILE A 393 4.10 -27.91 11.76
C ILE A 393 4.07 -26.67 10.86
N ASP A 394 5.17 -26.40 10.18
CA ASP A 394 5.23 -25.41 9.11
C ASP A 394 5.10 -26.12 7.76
N LEU A 395 3.90 -26.03 7.16
CA LEU A 395 3.59 -26.61 5.85
C LEU A 395 4.44 -26.04 4.70
N ARG A 396 5.22 -24.96 4.91
CA ARG A 396 6.21 -24.44 3.95
C ARG A 396 7.59 -25.07 4.12
N SER A 397 7.85 -25.74 5.25
CA SER A 397 9.12 -26.37 5.60
C SER A 397 9.06 -27.90 5.55
N ILE A 398 8.43 -28.46 4.51
CA ILE A 398 8.33 -29.92 4.29
C ILE A 398 9.02 -30.30 2.98
N PHE A 399 10.09 -31.10 3.08
CA PHE A 399 10.98 -31.44 1.97
C PHE A 399 11.28 -32.95 1.88
N LEU A 400 11.32 -33.46 0.65
CA LEU A 400 11.81 -34.81 0.33
C LEU A 400 13.26 -34.71 -0.16
N CYS A 401 14.20 -35.37 0.53
CA CYS A 401 15.65 -35.19 0.32
C CYS A 401 16.39 -36.53 0.31
N GLY A 402 16.51 -37.17 -0.85
CA GLY A 402 17.02 -38.55 -0.88
C GLY A 402 16.19 -39.39 0.10
N ASP A 403 16.81 -40.20 0.96
CA ASP A 403 16.12 -41.03 1.96
C ASP A 403 15.58 -40.30 3.19
N SER A 404 15.80 -38.99 3.29
CA SER A 404 15.35 -38.14 4.39
C SER A 404 14.06 -37.40 4.07
N PHE A 405 13.16 -37.34 5.04
CA PHE A 405 11.96 -36.52 5.08
C PHE A 405 12.18 -35.41 6.12
N VAL A 406 12.35 -34.17 5.67
CA VAL A 406 12.61 -33.04 6.56
C VAL A 406 11.31 -32.30 6.81
N VAL A 407 10.96 -32.16 8.08
CA VAL A 407 9.76 -31.45 8.53
C VAL A 407 10.16 -30.37 9.54
N GLY A 408 9.77 -29.13 9.24
CA GLY A 408 9.96 -28.01 10.14
C GLY A 408 8.69 -27.71 10.94
N SER A 409 8.89 -27.22 12.15
CA SER A 409 7.88 -26.59 12.99
C SER A 409 8.30 -25.17 13.36
N ALA A 410 7.48 -24.49 14.16
CA ALA A 410 7.80 -23.16 14.67
C ALA A 410 9.07 -23.11 15.54
N ARG A 411 9.47 -24.23 16.16
CA ARG A 411 10.58 -24.30 17.13
C ARG A 411 11.60 -25.40 16.87
N GLU A 412 11.30 -26.34 16.00
CA GLU A 412 12.15 -27.51 15.74
C GLU A 412 12.19 -27.83 14.25
N VAL A 413 13.25 -28.50 13.83
CA VAL A 413 13.29 -29.22 12.56
C VAL A 413 13.68 -30.65 12.86
N SER A 414 12.95 -31.59 12.29
CA SER A 414 13.23 -33.01 12.40
C SER A 414 13.52 -33.59 11.03
N CYS A 415 14.52 -34.45 10.97
CA CYS A 415 14.77 -35.33 9.84
C CYS A 415 14.28 -36.73 10.17
N ILE A 416 13.36 -37.23 9.36
CA ILE A 416 12.71 -38.52 9.52
C ILE A 416 13.16 -39.43 8.37
N GLN A 417 13.52 -40.67 8.65
CA GLN A 417 13.87 -41.64 7.63
C GLN A 417 12.61 -42.06 6.87
N ARG A 418 12.59 -41.88 5.54
CA ARG A 418 11.39 -42.13 4.71
C ARG A 418 10.92 -43.59 4.72
N SER A 419 11.82 -44.55 4.94
CA SER A 419 11.50 -45.98 4.92
C SER A 419 10.75 -46.44 6.17
N GLU A 420 11.14 -45.94 7.35
CA GLU A 420 10.69 -46.48 8.64
C GLU A 420 9.89 -45.47 9.47
N GLY A 421 10.01 -44.16 9.18
CA GLY A 421 9.40 -43.12 10.01
C GLY A 421 10.16 -42.82 11.29
N THR A 422 11.35 -43.39 11.47
CA THR A 422 12.24 -43.12 12.60
C THR A 422 12.88 -41.75 12.48
N ILE A 423 13.00 -41.02 13.60
CA ILE A 423 13.65 -39.71 13.63
C ILE A 423 15.16 -39.93 13.63
N SER A 424 15.86 -39.43 12.61
CA SER A 424 17.31 -39.45 12.52
C SER A 424 17.93 -38.40 13.45
N TRP A 425 17.35 -37.19 13.46
CA TRP A 425 17.73 -36.11 14.37
C TRP A 425 16.60 -35.10 14.49
N THR A 426 16.57 -34.39 15.62
CA THR A 426 15.73 -33.21 15.86
C THR A 426 16.60 -32.08 16.35
N ARG A 427 16.38 -30.88 15.82
CA ARG A 427 17.14 -29.69 16.15
C ARG A 427 16.22 -28.55 16.52
N SER A 428 16.49 -27.90 17.66
CA SER A 428 15.81 -26.66 18.04
C SER A 428 16.23 -25.52 17.13
N VAL A 429 15.26 -24.74 16.67
CA VAL A 429 15.41 -23.61 15.76
C VAL A 429 14.51 -22.46 16.18
N THR A 430 14.85 -21.26 15.73
CA THR A 430 13.95 -20.11 15.77
C THR A 430 12.97 -20.16 14.60
N ARG A 431 11.87 -19.40 14.73
CA ARG A 431 10.94 -19.18 13.63
C ARG A 431 11.67 -18.52 12.46
N GLY A 432 11.48 -19.07 11.27
CA GLY A 432 12.21 -18.64 10.09
C GLY A 432 11.72 -19.30 8.82
N VAL A 433 12.34 -18.93 7.70
CA VAL A 433 12.06 -19.52 6.39
C VAL A 433 13.08 -20.59 6.07
N SER A 434 12.57 -21.75 5.67
CA SER A 434 13.36 -22.88 5.20
C SER A 434 13.46 -22.90 3.67
N VAL A 435 14.66 -23.09 3.15
CA VAL A 435 14.93 -23.32 1.73
C VAL A 435 15.82 -24.55 1.62
N MET A 436 15.34 -25.60 0.95
CA MET A 436 16.18 -26.77 0.68
C MET A 436 17.21 -26.43 -0.41
N THR A 437 18.48 -26.69 -0.14
CA THR A 437 19.60 -26.42 -1.04
C THR A 437 20.41 -27.70 -1.31
N PRO A 438 21.20 -27.78 -2.40
CA PRO A 438 22.13 -28.89 -2.63
C PRO A 438 23.15 -29.11 -1.52
N SER A 439 23.44 -28.09 -0.70
CA SER A 439 24.37 -28.16 0.42
C SER A 439 23.69 -28.46 1.76
N GLY A 440 22.36 -28.62 1.79
CA GLY A 440 21.58 -28.87 3.00
C GLY A 440 20.39 -27.93 3.16
N LEU A 441 19.74 -27.95 4.32
CA LEU A 441 18.61 -27.08 4.62
C LEU A 441 19.12 -25.69 5.07
N ALA A 442 18.91 -24.67 4.24
CA ALA A 442 19.15 -23.28 4.62
C ALA A 442 17.94 -22.76 5.41
N ARG A 443 18.19 -22.19 6.60
CA ARG A 443 17.17 -21.54 7.43
C ARG A 443 17.55 -20.11 7.73
N ILE A 444 16.62 -19.19 7.51
CA ILE A 444 16.81 -17.76 7.77
C ILE A 444 15.78 -17.34 8.80
N ASP A 445 16.24 -16.91 9.97
CA ASP A 445 15.35 -16.44 11.03
C ASP A 445 14.99 -14.96 10.91
N GLU A 446 14.07 -14.51 11.77
CA GLU A 446 13.58 -13.13 11.79
C GLU A 446 14.67 -12.10 12.15
N GLN A 447 15.78 -12.53 12.76
CA GLN A 447 16.93 -11.70 13.12
C GLN A 447 18.02 -11.70 12.03
N GLY A 448 17.74 -12.31 10.88
CA GLY A 448 18.67 -12.40 9.76
C GLY A 448 19.77 -13.45 9.95
N GLN A 449 19.67 -14.35 10.93
CA GLN A 449 20.61 -15.46 11.04
C GLN A 449 20.29 -16.50 9.96
N LEU A 450 21.23 -16.71 9.04
CA LEU A 450 21.21 -17.81 8.09
C LEU A 450 22.05 -18.95 8.65
N VAL A 451 21.47 -20.15 8.70
CA VAL A 451 22.16 -21.40 9.05
C VAL A 451 21.90 -22.42 7.95
N VAL A 452 22.96 -23.05 7.45
CA VAL A 452 22.87 -24.20 6.54
C VAL A 452 23.07 -25.48 7.35
N ILE A 453 22.05 -26.31 7.41
CA ILE A 453 21.97 -27.54 8.20
C ILE A 453 22.24 -28.74 7.29
N ASP A 454 23.20 -29.59 7.65
CA ASP A 454 23.40 -30.89 7.02
C ASP A 454 22.15 -31.75 7.21
N VAL A 455 21.57 -32.25 6.12
CA VAL A 455 20.33 -33.05 6.21
C VAL A 455 20.59 -34.45 6.78
N ALA A 456 21.78 -35.02 6.58
CA ALA A 456 22.12 -36.34 7.07
C ALA A 456 22.45 -36.32 8.57
N THR A 457 23.22 -35.33 9.05
CA THR A 457 23.68 -35.29 10.45
C THR A 457 22.89 -34.34 11.35
N GLY A 458 22.27 -33.29 10.80
CA GLY A 458 21.63 -32.22 11.57
C GLY A 458 22.58 -31.12 12.03
N ASP A 459 23.88 -31.27 11.75
CA ASP A 459 24.91 -30.32 12.14
C ASP A 459 24.88 -29.04 11.31
N THR A 460 25.45 -27.98 11.86
CA THR A 460 25.63 -26.73 11.11
C THR A 460 26.81 -26.86 10.17
N ARG A 461 26.57 -26.75 8.86
CA ARG A 461 27.64 -26.65 7.85
C ARG A 461 28.19 -25.25 7.73
N ALA A 462 27.31 -24.25 7.69
CA ALA A 462 27.68 -22.85 7.55
C ALA A 462 26.69 -21.96 8.30
N SER A 463 27.16 -20.79 8.73
CA SER A 463 26.35 -19.81 9.43
C SER A 463 26.78 -18.40 9.03
N LEU A 464 25.80 -17.55 8.72
CA LEU A 464 26.00 -16.19 8.23
C LEU A 464 25.00 -15.24 8.88
N ARG A 465 25.42 -13.99 9.09
CA ARG A 465 24.53 -12.92 9.56
C ARG A 465 24.15 -12.00 8.40
N LEU A 466 22.86 -11.97 8.09
CA LEU A 466 22.25 -11.05 7.14
C LEU A 466 21.54 -9.91 7.89
N GLU A 467 21.27 -8.81 7.19
CA GLU A 467 20.36 -7.79 7.71
C GLU A 467 18.93 -8.35 7.83
N PRO A 468 18.26 -8.21 8.99
CA PRO A 468 16.89 -8.66 9.19
C PRO A 468 15.93 -8.14 8.12
N ARG A 469 15.05 -9.01 7.61
CA ARG A 469 14.08 -8.63 6.58
C ARG A 469 13.01 -7.69 7.14
N VAL A 470 12.78 -6.54 6.49
CA VAL A 470 11.76 -5.54 6.88
C VAL A 470 10.76 -5.24 5.77
N GLY A 471 9.47 -5.47 6.02
CA GLY A 471 8.39 -5.08 5.10
C GLY A 471 8.01 -6.13 4.04
N GLY A 472 8.32 -7.40 4.28
CA GLY A 472 7.88 -8.53 3.45
C GLY A 472 8.45 -9.86 3.94
N PRO A 473 7.96 -11.00 3.42
CA PRO A 473 8.51 -12.31 3.77
C PRO A 473 9.93 -12.47 3.25
N VAL A 474 10.74 -13.27 3.95
CA VAL A 474 12.01 -13.74 3.41
C VAL A 474 11.72 -14.64 2.21
N THR A 475 12.35 -14.35 1.09
CA THR A 475 12.26 -15.14 -0.14
C THR A 475 13.66 -15.64 -0.49
N GLY A 476 13.75 -16.90 -0.94
CA GLY A 476 15.00 -17.50 -1.38
C GLY A 476 14.83 -18.24 -2.71
N ALA A 477 15.85 -18.19 -3.55
CA ALA A 477 15.96 -19.01 -4.76
C ALA A 477 17.33 -19.68 -4.78
N VAL A 478 17.33 -20.99 -4.99
CA VAL A 478 18.55 -21.77 -5.16
C VAL A 478 18.85 -21.91 -6.64
N VAL A 479 20.10 -21.63 -7.01
CA VAL A 479 20.58 -21.77 -8.37
C VAL A 479 21.80 -22.67 -8.38
N GLY A 480 21.68 -23.77 -9.12
CA GLY A 480 22.78 -24.70 -9.39
C GLY A 480 22.60 -25.28 -10.78
N ALA A 481 23.64 -25.19 -11.60
CA ALA A 481 23.72 -25.80 -12.93
C ALA A 481 25.14 -26.33 -13.14
N PRO A 482 25.36 -27.30 -14.04
CA PRO A 482 26.71 -27.62 -14.49
C PRO A 482 27.45 -26.34 -14.91
N GLY A 483 28.63 -26.10 -14.33
CA GLY A 483 29.45 -24.91 -14.61
C GLY A 483 29.03 -23.61 -13.90
N LEU A 484 28.05 -23.63 -13.00
CA LEU A 484 27.72 -22.50 -12.12
C LEU A 484 27.97 -22.86 -10.64
N PRO A 485 28.44 -21.91 -9.82
CA PRO A 485 28.50 -22.11 -8.38
C PRO A 485 27.10 -22.34 -7.79
N ARG A 486 27.03 -23.06 -6.68
CA ARG A 486 25.78 -23.32 -5.97
C ARG A 486 25.41 -22.07 -5.18
N MET A 487 24.54 -21.25 -5.76
CA MET A 487 24.15 -19.97 -5.16
C MET A 487 22.80 -20.07 -4.47
N LEU A 488 22.68 -19.42 -3.31
CA LEU A 488 21.41 -19.10 -2.66
C LEU A 488 21.21 -17.59 -2.72
N ILE A 489 20.19 -17.15 -3.45
CA ILE A 489 19.79 -15.75 -3.53
C ILE A 489 18.64 -15.51 -2.57
N VAL A 490 18.81 -14.57 -1.64
CA VAL A 490 17.83 -14.29 -0.57
C VAL A 490 17.53 -12.81 -0.43
N SER A 491 16.31 -12.50 0.01
CA SER A 491 15.96 -11.13 0.39
C SER A 491 16.56 -10.74 1.73
N GLU A 492 17.18 -9.57 1.80
CA GLU A 492 17.90 -9.02 2.96
C GLU A 492 17.42 -7.58 3.23
N GLY A 493 17.33 -7.18 4.51
CA GLY A 493 16.99 -5.80 4.89
C GLY A 493 15.63 -5.35 4.38
N ARG A 494 15.49 -4.07 4.03
CA ARG A 494 14.26 -3.49 3.46
C ARG A 494 14.12 -3.71 1.95
N ARG A 495 15.24 -3.64 1.22
CA ARG A 495 15.28 -3.47 -0.25
C ARG A 495 16.45 -4.20 -0.91
N ASN A 496 17.10 -5.14 -0.24
CA ASN A 496 18.30 -5.79 -0.77
C ASN A 496 18.03 -7.25 -1.14
N LEU A 497 18.77 -7.73 -2.13
CA LEU A 497 19.00 -9.15 -2.39
C LEU A 497 20.47 -9.45 -2.11
N ALA A 498 20.74 -10.60 -1.50
CA ALA A 498 22.08 -11.12 -1.27
C ALA A 498 22.26 -12.44 -2.01
N GLY A 499 23.39 -12.60 -2.69
CA GLY A 499 23.82 -13.85 -3.29
C GLY A 499 24.86 -14.52 -2.40
N ILE A 500 24.60 -15.78 -2.04
CA ILE A 500 25.39 -16.55 -1.09
C ILE A 500 25.95 -17.75 -1.81
N ASP A 501 27.27 -17.91 -1.77
CA ASP A 501 27.91 -19.13 -2.24
C ASP A 501 27.73 -20.21 -1.16
N LEU A 502 27.05 -21.30 -1.52
CA LEU A 502 26.74 -22.40 -0.60
C LEU A 502 27.93 -23.34 -0.37
N GLU A 503 29.00 -23.25 -1.16
CA GLU A 503 30.24 -24.01 -0.98
C GLU A 503 31.23 -23.21 -0.12
N ALA A 504 31.45 -21.94 -0.45
CA ALA A 504 32.31 -21.06 0.35
C ALA A 504 31.64 -20.60 1.66
N GLY A 505 30.30 -20.61 1.72
CA GLY A 505 29.55 -20.20 2.91
C GLY A 505 29.64 -18.70 3.18
N GLU A 506 29.75 -17.87 2.14
CA GLU A 506 29.90 -16.42 2.24
C GLU A 506 28.94 -15.64 1.32
N VAL A 507 28.70 -14.37 1.66
CA VAL A 507 27.92 -13.46 0.81
C VAL A 507 28.84 -12.91 -0.27
N VAL A 508 28.63 -13.30 -1.52
CA VAL A 508 29.44 -12.89 -2.68
C VAL A 508 29.05 -11.49 -3.15
N TRP A 509 27.76 -11.18 -3.14
CA TRP A 509 27.26 -9.88 -3.59
C TRP A 509 26.00 -9.47 -2.84
N ARG A 510 25.78 -8.15 -2.83
CA ARG A 510 24.54 -7.51 -2.38
C ARG A 510 24.08 -6.51 -3.43
N MET A 511 22.80 -6.55 -3.74
CA MET A 511 22.20 -5.66 -4.71
C MET A 511 20.97 -5.00 -4.11
N ALA A 512 20.95 -3.67 -4.14
CA ALA A 512 19.87 -2.87 -3.61
C ALA A 512 18.88 -2.51 -4.71
N THR A 513 17.60 -2.83 -4.52
CA THR A 513 16.51 -2.32 -5.35
C THR A 513 16.17 -0.88 -4.96
N ARG A 514 15.41 -0.18 -5.82
CA ARG A 514 15.00 1.21 -5.54
C ARG A 514 14.06 1.28 -4.33
N ARG A 515 13.08 0.38 -4.29
CA ARG A 515 12.06 0.28 -3.25
C ARG A 515 12.05 -1.10 -2.65
N GLY A 516 11.64 -1.16 -1.39
CA GLY A 516 11.43 -2.41 -0.69
C GLY A 516 10.06 -3.00 -1.02
N GLY A 517 9.98 -4.32 -1.12
CA GLY A 517 8.73 -5.01 -1.43
C GLY A 517 8.83 -6.51 -1.27
N THR A 518 7.75 -7.21 -1.61
CA THR A 518 7.77 -8.68 -1.64
C THR A 518 8.50 -9.13 -2.91
N PHE A 519 9.71 -9.66 -2.72
CA PHE A 519 10.49 -10.22 -3.82
C PHE A 519 9.90 -11.54 -4.28
N ARG A 520 9.88 -11.76 -5.60
CA ARG A 520 9.62 -13.06 -6.21
C ARG A 520 10.73 -13.34 -7.20
N LEU A 521 11.30 -14.53 -7.09
CA LEU A 521 12.50 -14.95 -7.81
C LEU A 521 12.15 -16.12 -8.71
N LYS A 522 12.38 -15.99 -10.03
CA LYS A 522 12.22 -17.07 -11.00
C LYS A 522 13.52 -17.28 -11.76
N ARG A 523 14.06 -18.50 -11.69
CA ARG A 523 15.28 -18.87 -12.41
C ARG A 523 15.02 -18.99 -13.92
N ALA A 524 15.97 -18.49 -14.71
CA ALA A 524 16.09 -18.65 -16.15
C ALA A 524 17.57 -18.92 -16.49
N GLY A 525 18.00 -20.19 -16.51
CA GLY A 525 19.42 -20.54 -16.71
C GLY A 525 20.33 -19.93 -15.63
N ARG A 526 21.28 -19.08 -16.06
CA ARG A 526 22.19 -18.26 -15.21
C ARG A 526 21.55 -16.95 -14.71
N LEU A 527 20.38 -16.58 -15.22
CA LEU A 527 19.64 -15.41 -14.77
C LEU A 527 18.62 -15.78 -13.69
N VAL A 528 18.35 -14.81 -12.81
CA VAL A 528 17.15 -14.82 -11.97
C VAL A 528 16.33 -13.59 -12.26
N VAL A 529 15.10 -13.83 -12.70
CA VAL A 529 14.08 -12.80 -12.92
C VAL A 529 13.48 -12.44 -11.57
N VAL A 530 13.45 -11.14 -11.28
CA VAL A 530 13.00 -10.57 -10.02
C VAL A 530 11.83 -9.62 -10.26
N SER A 531 10.75 -9.84 -9.51
CA SER A 531 9.68 -8.85 -9.32
C SER A 531 9.59 -8.47 -7.84
N ALA A 532 9.32 -7.20 -7.56
CA ALA A 532 9.28 -6.65 -6.19
C ALA A 532 7.96 -5.90 -5.88
N GLY A 533 6.90 -6.09 -6.68
CA GLY A 533 5.67 -5.30 -6.56
C GLY A 533 5.78 -3.88 -7.12
N GLU A 534 6.80 -3.63 -7.95
CA GLU A 534 7.09 -2.34 -8.58
C GLU A 534 6.78 -2.37 -10.08
N GLN A 535 6.85 -1.20 -10.71
CA GLN A 535 6.70 -1.02 -12.18
C GLN A 535 7.84 -1.63 -13.02
N GLY A 536 8.87 -2.18 -12.37
CA GLY A 536 10.00 -2.82 -13.03
C GLY A 536 10.04 -4.33 -12.81
N LEU A 537 10.29 -5.07 -13.89
CA LEU A 537 10.76 -6.44 -13.88
C LEU A 537 12.24 -6.43 -14.30
N PHE A 538 13.11 -7.16 -13.63
CA PHE A 538 14.53 -7.19 -13.99
C PHE A 538 15.10 -8.59 -13.87
N ALA A 539 16.16 -8.87 -14.62
CA ALA A 539 16.93 -10.08 -14.44
C ALA A 539 18.35 -9.75 -13.99
N ILE A 540 18.86 -10.58 -13.09
CA ILE A 540 20.20 -10.46 -12.55
C ILE A 540 21.03 -11.68 -12.87
N ASP A 541 22.33 -11.46 -13.08
CA ASP A 541 23.31 -12.54 -13.14
C ASP A 541 23.44 -13.16 -11.75
N VAL A 542 23.32 -14.48 -11.68
CA VAL A 542 23.37 -15.21 -10.41
C VAL A 542 24.73 -15.10 -9.72
N VAL A 543 25.81 -15.01 -10.49
CA VAL A 543 27.18 -15.01 -9.98
C VAL A 543 27.61 -13.61 -9.56
N THR A 544 27.29 -12.58 -10.35
CA THR A 544 27.76 -11.21 -10.07
C THR A 544 26.74 -10.35 -9.32
N GLY A 545 25.45 -10.71 -9.36
CA GLY A 545 24.36 -9.90 -8.82
C GLY A 545 24.01 -8.67 -9.67
N GLU A 546 24.68 -8.48 -10.80
CA GLU A 546 24.46 -7.34 -11.69
C GLU A 546 23.15 -7.48 -12.45
N VAL A 547 22.48 -6.35 -12.67
CA VAL A 547 21.25 -6.31 -13.48
C VAL A 547 21.63 -6.39 -14.96
N VAL A 548 21.28 -7.52 -15.58
CA VAL A 548 21.57 -7.81 -16.99
C VAL A 548 20.57 -7.11 -17.91
N TRP A 549 19.30 -7.12 -17.52
CA TRP A 549 18.25 -6.36 -18.21
C TRP A 549 17.17 -5.91 -17.23
N ARG A 550 16.43 -4.88 -17.62
CA ARG A 550 15.30 -4.31 -16.90
C ARG A 550 14.20 -3.90 -17.87
N PHE A 551 13.00 -4.40 -17.64
CA PHE A 551 11.80 -4.02 -18.35
C PHE A 551 10.90 -3.19 -17.45
N ARG A 552 10.44 -2.03 -17.93
CA ARG A 552 9.55 -1.14 -17.19
C ARG A 552 8.16 -1.11 -17.83
N ALA A 553 7.13 -1.23 -17.01
CA ALA A 553 5.74 -1.11 -17.41
C ALA A 553 5.02 -0.08 -16.54
N ARG A 554 3.91 0.48 -17.02
CA ARG A 554 3.07 1.38 -16.20
C ARG A 554 2.44 0.67 -14.99
N LEU A 555 2.20 -0.64 -15.12
CA LEU A 555 1.59 -1.49 -14.09
C LEU A 555 2.66 -2.19 -13.24
N ARG A 556 2.31 -2.53 -12.00
CA ARG A 556 3.20 -3.20 -11.04
C ARG A 556 3.26 -4.71 -11.24
N PHE A 557 4.44 -5.30 -11.23
CA PHE A 557 4.65 -6.74 -11.26
C PHE A 557 4.53 -7.34 -9.86
N ALA A 558 3.33 -7.84 -9.52
CA ALA A 558 3.02 -8.38 -8.20
C ALA A 558 2.99 -9.92 -8.14
N THR A 559 2.95 -10.61 -9.29
CA THR A 559 2.98 -12.07 -9.40
C THR A 559 4.38 -12.58 -9.79
N ALA A 560 4.62 -13.88 -9.61
CA ALA A 560 5.85 -14.51 -10.09
C ALA A 560 5.79 -14.64 -11.61
N ALA A 561 6.94 -14.47 -12.27
CA ALA A 561 7.08 -14.73 -13.69
C ALA A 561 7.17 -16.24 -13.97
N SER A 562 6.80 -16.62 -15.19
CA SER A 562 6.99 -17.96 -15.72
C SER A 562 8.01 -17.92 -16.85
N VAL A 563 8.91 -18.90 -16.85
CA VAL A 563 9.97 -19.04 -17.85
C VAL A 563 9.90 -20.45 -18.38
N CYS A 564 9.80 -20.58 -19.70
CA CYS A 564 9.81 -21.85 -20.43
C CYS A 564 10.51 -21.61 -21.77
N ASP A 565 11.55 -22.40 -22.06
CA ASP A 565 12.41 -22.22 -23.24
C ASP A 565 12.92 -20.78 -23.36
N ASP A 566 12.77 -20.18 -24.54
CA ASP A 566 13.04 -18.78 -24.85
C ASP A 566 11.85 -17.85 -24.59
N SER A 567 10.95 -18.18 -23.67
CA SER A 567 9.77 -17.34 -23.36
C SER A 567 9.67 -17.01 -21.88
N LEU A 568 9.46 -15.74 -21.59
CA LEU A 568 9.14 -15.22 -20.26
C LEU A 568 7.75 -14.60 -20.28
N PHE A 569 6.90 -15.02 -19.35
CA PHE A 569 5.56 -14.45 -19.14
C PHE A 569 5.46 -13.83 -17.75
N ALA A 570 4.99 -12.59 -17.69
CA ALA A 570 4.80 -11.86 -16.43
C ALA A 570 3.47 -11.11 -16.46
N ILE A 571 2.79 -11.07 -15.32
CA ILE A 571 1.54 -10.32 -15.16
C ILE A 571 1.83 -9.08 -14.34
N ALA A 572 1.42 -7.92 -14.86
CA ALA A 572 1.43 -6.68 -14.11
C ALA A 572 -0.01 -6.19 -13.90
N GLY A 573 -0.27 -5.59 -12.74
CA GLY A 573 -1.56 -4.99 -12.44
C GLY A 573 -1.94 -5.08 -10.97
N ASP A 574 -2.81 -4.15 -10.56
CA ASP A 574 -3.19 -4.00 -9.16
C ASP A 574 -4.23 -5.01 -8.70
N ALA A 575 -4.93 -5.69 -9.63
CA ALA A 575 -5.90 -6.72 -9.23
C ALA A 575 -5.22 -7.86 -8.43
N ALA A 576 -3.92 -8.09 -8.66
CA ALA A 576 -3.11 -9.01 -7.85
C ALA A 576 -2.99 -8.57 -6.37
N LEU A 577 -3.07 -7.28 -6.08
CA LEU A 577 -2.91 -6.67 -4.75
C LEU A 577 -4.25 -6.28 -4.09
N SER A 578 -5.18 -5.68 -4.84
CA SER A 578 -6.43 -5.10 -4.31
C SER A 578 -7.72 -5.71 -4.85
N GLY A 579 -7.65 -6.77 -5.67
CA GLY A 579 -8.84 -7.46 -6.18
C GLY A 579 -9.68 -6.68 -7.21
N GLY A 580 -9.16 -5.56 -7.70
CA GLY A 580 -9.76 -4.77 -8.77
C GLY A 580 -8.73 -3.84 -9.41
N GLY A 581 -8.81 -3.69 -10.74
CA GLY A 581 -7.88 -2.88 -11.53
C GLY A 581 -7.65 -3.48 -12.92
N ALA A 582 -6.92 -2.78 -13.78
CA ALA A 582 -6.45 -3.35 -15.04
C ALA A 582 -5.27 -4.31 -14.77
N THR A 583 -5.26 -5.43 -15.48
CA THR A 583 -4.17 -6.40 -15.48
C THR A 583 -3.73 -6.65 -16.90
N ARG A 584 -2.42 -6.84 -17.10
CA ARG A 584 -1.82 -7.05 -18.41
C ARG A 584 -0.82 -8.19 -18.34
N LEU A 585 -0.89 -9.06 -19.33
CA LEU A 585 0.08 -10.13 -19.57
C LEU A 585 1.16 -9.61 -20.53
N PHE A 586 2.42 -9.84 -20.17
CA PHE A 586 3.59 -9.47 -20.97
C PHE A 586 4.34 -10.74 -21.37
N HIS A 587 4.70 -10.82 -22.65
CA HIS A 587 5.64 -11.81 -23.19
C HIS A 587 6.96 -11.12 -23.51
N LEU A 588 8.01 -11.55 -22.83
CA LEU A 588 9.36 -11.01 -22.92
C LEU A 588 10.30 -12.12 -23.37
N ASP A 589 11.40 -11.72 -24.02
CA ASP A 589 12.55 -12.59 -24.19
C ASP A 589 13.32 -12.67 -22.85
N PRO A 590 13.47 -13.85 -22.21
CA PRO A 590 14.10 -13.98 -20.89
C PRO A 590 15.57 -13.55 -20.85
N TRP A 591 16.24 -13.49 -22.00
CA TRP A 591 17.68 -13.25 -22.10
C TRP A 591 18.03 -11.80 -22.39
N SER A 592 17.28 -11.15 -23.28
CA SER A 592 17.46 -9.73 -23.62
C SER A 592 16.59 -8.78 -22.80
N GLY A 593 15.46 -9.26 -22.27
CA GLY A 593 14.43 -8.42 -21.64
C GLY A 593 13.54 -7.67 -22.65
N LYS A 594 13.67 -7.93 -23.95
CA LYS A 594 12.84 -7.27 -24.99
C LYS A 594 11.40 -7.75 -24.94
N LEU A 595 10.46 -6.79 -25.03
CA LEU A 595 9.04 -7.06 -25.21
C LEU A 595 8.78 -7.69 -26.58
N ARG A 596 8.10 -8.83 -26.59
CA ARG A 596 7.58 -9.45 -27.81
C ARG A 596 6.15 -8.99 -28.08
N TRP A 597 5.29 -9.14 -27.08
CA TRP A 597 3.92 -8.62 -27.12
C TRP A 597 3.37 -8.42 -25.71
N SER A 598 2.28 -7.66 -25.60
CA SER A 598 1.51 -7.53 -24.35
C SER A 598 0.02 -7.44 -24.65
N VAL A 599 -0.82 -8.04 -23.80
CA VAL A 599 -2.28 -8.05 -23.95
C VAL A 599 -2.96 -7.79 -22.60
N ASP A 600 -4.05 -7.02 -22.61
CA ASP A 600 -4.86 -6.82 -21.41
C ASP A 600 -5.60 -8.11 -21.05
N ILE A 601 -5.57 -8.48 -19.77
CA ILE A 601 -6.28 -9.66 -19.27
C ILE A 601 -7.76 -9.25 -19.08
N PRO A 602 -8.70 -9.94 -19.76
CA PRO A 602 -10.13 -9.67 -19.65
C PRO A 602 -10.68 -9.91 -18.25
N GLY A 603 -11.67 -9.10 -17.87
CA GLY A 603 -12.28 -9.17 -16.54
C GLY A 603 -11.34 -8.58 -15.48
N ARG A 604 -11.86 -7.68 -14.63
CA ARG A 604 -11.09 -7.03 -13.56
C ARG A 604 -10.80 -7.99 -12.38
N ALA A 605 -10.53 -9.26 -12.68
CA ALA A 605 -10.34 -10.34 -11.74
C ALA A 605 -8.88 -10.44 -11.30
N LYS A 606 -8.66 -11.01 -10.12
CA LYS A 606 -7.33 -11.19 -9.53
C LYS A 606 -6.64 -12.39 -10.17
N PRO A 607 -5.47 -12.24 -10.82
CA PRO A 607 -4.68 -13.39 -11.26
C PRO A 607 -4.28 -14.26 -10.07
N VAL A 608 -4.41 -15.57 -10.23
CA VAL A 608 -4.03 -16.57 -9.22
C VAL A 608 -2.74 -17.23 -9.67
N GLY A 609 -1.67 -17.08 -8.90
CA GLY A 609 -0.37 -17.66 -9.21
C GLY A 609 0.37 -17.00 -10.38
N CYS A 610 1.26 -17.76 -11.02
CA CYS A 610 2.00 -17.38 -12.22
C CYS A 610 1.31 -17.91 -13.48
N PRO A 611 1.54 -17.32 -14.67
CA PRO A 611 1.03 -17.88 -15.93
C PRO A 611 1.50 -19.33 -16.14
N HIS A 612 0.63 -20.22 -16.60
CA HIS A 612 1.03 -21.58 -16.98
C HIS A 612 1.37 -21.60 -18.47
N VAL A 613 2.58 -22.04 -18.82
CA VAL A 613 3.11 -21.94 -20.19
C VAL A 613 3.13 -23.33 -20.83
N GLY A 614 2.37 -23.48 -21.91
CA GLY A 614 2.33 -24.69 -22.73
C GLY A 614 3.17 -24.55 -24.00
N SER A 615 3.08 -25.55 -24.87
CA SER A 615 3.77 -25.59 -26.16
C SER A 615 3.31 -24.42 -27.06
N THR A 616 2.00 -24.24 -27.21
CA THR A 616 1.36 -23.29 -28.13
C THR A 616 0.55 -22.21 -27.43
N ALA A 617 0.22 -22.39 -26.14
CA ALA A 617 -0.67 -21.49 -25.41
C ALA A 617 -0.13 -21.11 -24.02
N VAL A 618 -0.64 -20.02 -23.48
CA VAL A 618 -0.38 -19.56 -22.11
C VAL A 618 -1.70 -19.39 -21.39
N LEU A 619 -1.84 -20.06 -20.25
CA LEU A 619 -3.04 -20.08 -19.45
C LEU A 619 -2.87 -19.18 -18.22
N VAL A 620 -3.84 -18.33 -17.97
CA VAL A 620 -3.94 -17.52 -16.75
C VAL A 620 -5.22 -17.90 -16.00
N LEU A 621 -5.06 -18.32 -14.75
CA LEU A 621 -6.16 -18.50 -13.81
C LEU A 621 -6.46 -17.15 -13.14
N THR A 622 -7.73 -16.77 -13.08
CA THR A 622 -8.20 -15.56 -12.39
C THR A 622 -9.29 -15.90 -11.39
N LEU A 623 -9.35 -15.17 -10.28
CA LEU A 623 -10.38 -15.28 -9.26
C LEU A 623 -11.18 -13.97 -9.19
N GLY A 624 -12.48 -14.06 -9.38
CA GLY A 624 -13.42 -12.94 -9.29
C GLY A 624 -14.63 -13.25 -8.42
N PRO A 625 -15.62 -12.34 -8.36
CA PRO A 625 -16.82 -12.51 -7.52
C PRO A 625 -17.68 -13.73 -7.88
N ARG A 626 -17.55 -14.24 -9.11
CA ARG A 626 -18.30 -15.42 -9.60
C ARG A 626 -17.50 -16.72 -9.50
N GLY A 627 -16.28 -16.68 -8.95
CA GLY A 627 -15.39 -17.83 -8.88
C GLY A 627 -14.18 -17.72 -9.80
N SER A 628 -13.61 -18.87 -10.14
CA SER A 628 -12.37 -18.99 -10.89
C SER A 628 -12.65 -19.09 -12.40
N ARG A 629 -11.85 -18.37 -13.19
CA ARG A 629 -11.94 -18.32 -14.65
C ARG A 629 -10.59 -18.63 -15.27
N LEU A 630 -10.61 -19.45 -16.32
CA LEU A 630 -9.49 -19.70 -17.21
C LEU A 630 -9.52 -18.74 -18.39
N ILE A 631 -8.36 -18.17 -18.69
CA ILE A 631 -8.14 -17.36 -19.88
C ILE A 631 -6.90 -17.92 -20.57
N SER A 632 -7.06 -18.37 -21.81
CA SER A 632 -5.95 -18.89 -22.60
C SER A 632 -5.59 -17.94 -23.72
N PHE A 633 -4.29 -17.80 -23.96
CA PHE A 633 -3.71 -16.92 -24.97
C PHE A 633 -2.80 -17.73 -25.88
N ASP A 634 -2.79 -17.39 -27.17
CA ASP A 634 -1.80 -17.90 -28.11
C ASP A 634 -0.40 -17.46 -27.68
N ARG A 635 0.54 -18.40 -27.54
CA ARG A 635 1.89 -18.13 -27.02
C ARG A 635 2.68 -17.20 -27.95
N ALA A 636 2.45 -17.28 -29.26
CA ALA A 636 3.21 -16.52 -30.26
C ALA A 636 2.71 -15.08 -30.41
N THR A 637 1.40 -14.87 -30.39
CA THR A 637 0.75 -13.60 -30.75
C THR A 637 0.11 -12.88 -29.57
N GLY A 638 -0.23 -13.59 -28.50
CA GLY A 638 -0.99 -13.06 -27.36
C GLY A 638 -2.48 -12.89 -27.63
N ALA A 639 -2.99 -13.39 -28.76
CA ALA A 639 -4.43 -13.41 -29.04
C ALA A 639 -5.16 -14.27 -28.01
N VAL A 640 -6.32 -13.81 -27.52
CA VAL A 640 -7.17 -14.62 -26.64
C VAL A 640 -7.71 -15.79 -27.45
N LEU A 641 -7.44 -17.02 -26.99
CA LEU A 641 -7.99 -18.23 -27.58
C LEU A 641 -9.39 -18.52 -27.04
N TYR A 642 -9.54 -18.45 -25.71
CA TYR A 642 -10.84 -18.55 -25.06
C TYR A 642 -10.85 -17.90 -23.67
N GLU A 643 -12.04 -17.56 -23.20
CA GLU A 643 -12.37 -17.25 -21.81
C GLU A 643 -13.42 -18.24 -21.31
N ARG A 644 -13.18 -18.89 -20.17
CA ARG A 644 -14.10 -19.90 -19.63
C ARG A 644 -14.18 -19.84 -18.13
N ASP A 645 -15.40 -19.75 -17.60
CA ASP A 645 -15.65 -19.93 -16.18
C ASP A 645 -15.34 -21.39 -15.82
N ALA A 646 -14.43 -21.60 -14.86
CA ALA A 646 -13.88 -22.90 -14.53
C ALA A 646 -14.66 -23.58 -13.40
N CYS A 647 -14.92 -22.83 -12.32
CA CYS A 647 -15.72 -23.28 -11.18
C CYS A 647 -16.18 -22.09 -10.33
N GLY A 648 -17.18 -22.32 -9.48
CA GLY A 648 -17.51 -21.41 -8.38
C GLY A 648 -16.46 -21.51 -7.28
N GLY A 649 -15.98 -20.36 -6.79
CA GLY A 649 -14.97 -20.30 -5.72
C GLY A 649 -13.52 -20.30 -6.21
N ALA A 650 -12.60 -20.49 -5.27
CA ALA A 650 -11.16 -20.57 -5.53
C ALA A 650 -10.74 -21.93 -6.09
N ALA A 651 -9.69 -21.92 -6.90
CA ALA A 651 -9.11 -23.13 -7.48
C ALA A 651 -7.60 -23.00 -7.64
N ALA A 652 -6.95 -24.14 -7.80
CA ALA A 652 -5.60 -24.23 -8.33
C ALA A 652 -5.62 -24.80 -9.75
N ALA A 653 -4.72 -24.33 -10.61
CA ALA A 653 -4.55 -24.86 -11.95
C ALA A 653 -3.17 -25.49 -12.14
N LEU A 654 -3.11 -26.53 -12.97
CA LEU A 654 -1.89 -27.13 -13.47
C LEU A 654 -2.05 -27.39 -14.97
N LEU A 655 -1.05 -27.04 -15.76
CA LEU A 655 -1.00 -27.38 -17.17
C LEU A 655 -0.14 -28.64 -17.34
N VAL A 656 -0.72 -29.68 -17.92
CA VAL A 656 -0.03 -30.93 -18.26
C VAL A 656 -0.23 -31.17 -19.74
N ASP A 657 0.87 -31.14 -20.51
CA ASP A 657 0.85 -31.15 -21.97
C ASP A 657 -0.10 -30.05 -22.50
N ASP A 658 -1.16 -30.42 -23.21
CA ASP A 658 -2.18 -29.50 -23.73
C ASP A 658 -3.50 -29.54 -22.92
N VAL A 659 -3.45 -29.99 -21.66
CA VAL A 659 -4.60 -30.09 -20.74
C VAL A 659 -4.44 -29.16 -19.55
N ALA A 660 -5.36 -28.20 -19.43
CA ALA A 660 -5.51 -27.34 -18.27
C ALA A 660 -6.36 -28.04 -17.20
N ILE A 661 -5.73 -28.46 -16.11
CA ILE A 661 -6.37 -29.16 -15.01
C ILE A 661 -6.65 -28.17 -13.89
N VAL A 662 -7.91 -28.10 -13.44
CA VAL A 662 -8.40 -27.19 -12.42
C VAL A 662 -8.95 -27.99 -11.24
N ASN A 663 -8.37 -27.78 -10.06
CA ASN A 663 -8.81 -28.36 -8.82
C ASN A 663 -9.49 -27.28 -7.96
N SER A 664 -10.79 -27.39 -7.81
CA SER A 664 -11.65 -26.43 -7.12
C SER A 664 -11.75 -26.73 -5.62
N GLU A 665 -11.91 -25.68 -4.82
CA GLU A 665 -12.28 -25.79 -3.40
C GLU A 665 -13.67 -26.41 -3.19
N SER A 666 -14.49 -26.45 -4.24
CA SER A 666 -15.83 -27.05 -4.23
C SER A 666 -15.83 -28.58 -4.39
N GLY A 667 -14.68 -29.25 -4.30
CA GLY A 667 -14.59 -30.70 -4.51
C GLY A 667 -14.63 -31.13 -5.97
N GLU A 668 -14.44 -30.21 -6.91
CA GLU A 668 -14.50 -30.48 -8.35
C GLU A 668 -13.12 -30.47 -8.99
N LEU A 669 -12.81 -31.50 -9.78
CA LEU A 669 -11.67 -31.54 -10.67
C LEU A 669 -12.16 -31.51 -12.12
N SER A 670 -11.78 -30.47 -12.85
CA SER A 670 -12.15 -30.29 -14.26
C SER A 670 -10.92 -30.13 -15.13
N ALA A 671 -10.95 -30.68 -16.33
CA ALA A 671 -9.86 -30.58 -17.28
C ALA A 671 -10.36 -30.04 -18.62
N PHE A 672 -9.63 -29.05 -19.13
CA PHE A 672 -9.98 -28.33 -20.35
C PHE A 672 -8.84 -28.43 -21.37
N GLY A 673 -9.15 -28.46 -22.66
CA GLY A 673 -8.12 -28.25 -23.67
C GLY A 673 -7.52 -26.85 -23.58
N VAL A 674 -6.19 -26.74 -23.63
CA VAL A 674 -5.51 -25.44 -23.46
C VAL A 674 -5.75 -24.48 -24.63
N THR A 675 -6.14 -24.98 -25.80
CA THR A 675 -6.37 -24.17 -27.01
C THR A 675 -7.83 -23.87 -27.30
N ASP A 676 -8.73 -24.84 -27.09
CA ASP A 676 -10.16 -24.74 -27.41
C ASP A 676 -11.04 -24.46 -26.18
N GLY A 677 -10.50 -24.72 -24.98
CA GLY A 677 -11.23 -24.64 -23.73
C GLY A 677 -12.27 -25.75 -23.55
N GLU A 678 -12.34 -26.74 -24.44
CA GLU A 678 -13.34 -27.80 -24.35
C GLU A 678 -13.10 -28.66 -23.11
N LEU A 679 -14.20 -29.00 -22.41
CA LEU A 679 -14.14 -29.86 -21.25
C LEU A 679 -13.80 -31.29 -21.69
N ARG A 680 -12.63 -31.78 -21.28
CA ARG A 680 -12.19 -33.15 -21.59
C ARG A 680 -12.75 -34.16 -20.60
N TYR A 681 -12.68 -33.84 -19.31
CA TYR A 681 -13.25 -34.65 -18.25
C TYR A 681 -13.57 -33.82 -17.01
N ARG A 682 -14.47 -34.33 -16.19
CA ARG A 682 -14.93 -33.72 -14.93
C ARG A 682 -15.17 -34.79 -13.89
N HIS A 683 -14.69 -34.55 -12.67
CA HIS A 683 -14.97 -35.35 -11.48
C HIS A 683 -15.50 -34.44 -10.38
N VAL A 684 -16.59 -34.87 -9.76
CA VAL A 684 -17.15 -34.24 -8.55
C VAL A 684 -16.92 -35.23 -7.41
N PHE A 685 -16.04 -34.87 -6.48
CA PHE A 685 -15.65 -35.73 -5.36
C PHE A 685 -16.46 -35.47 -4.10
N THR A 686 -17.15 -34.33 -4.02
CA THR A 686 -17.96 -33.95 -2.85
C THR A 686 -19.18 -33.15 -3.32
N ASP A 687 -20.37 -33.53 -2.85
CA ASP A 687 -21.64 -32.88 -3.22
C ASP A 687 -22.05 -31.76 -2.25
N THR A 688 -21.42 -31.66 -1.08
CA THR A 688 -21.72 -30.65 -0.06
C THR A 688 -20.56 -29.66 0.13
N PRO A 689 -20.80 -28.35 -0.04
CA PRO A 689 -19.77 -27.34 0.18
C PRO A 689 -19.30 -27.22 1.64
N ASP A 690 -20.01 -27.75 2.63
CA ASP A 690 -19.73 -27.52 4.07
C ASP A 690 -18.76 -28.54 4.72
N GLY A 691 -17.92 -29.24 3.94
CA GLY A 691 -16.90 -30.16 4.47
C GLY A 691 -15.54 -29.51 4.72
N ASP A 692 -14.69 -30.18 5.52
CA ASP A 692 -13.29 -29.80 5.71
C ASP A 692 -12.50 -29.85 4.39
N ARG A 693 -11.65 -28.85 4.15
CA ARG A 693 -10.98 -28.63 2.85
C ARG A 693 -9.47 -28.46 3.01
N PRO A 694 -8.66 -29.02 2.09
CA PRO A 694 -7.22 -28.75 2.07
C PRO A 694 -6.91 -27.27 1.87
N ARG A 695 -5.93 -26.75 2.61
CA ARG A 695 -5.39 -25.39 2.42
C ARG A 695 -4.66 -25.21 1.09
N ARG A 696 -4.16 -26.29 0.49
CA ARG A 696 -3.46 -26.29 -0.80
C ARG A 696 -4.18 -27.20 -1.77
N LEU A 697 -4.61 -26.61 -2.88
CA LEU A 697 -5.36 -27.31 -3.92
C LEU A 697 -4.46 -27.72 -5.09
N GLU A 698 -3.18 -27.33 -5.10
CA GLU A 698 -2.26 -27.60 -6.21
C GLU A 698 -2.09 -29.11 -6.44
N PRO A 699 -2.52 -29.65 -7.60
CA PRO A 699 -2.28 -31.04 -7.94
C PRO A 699 -0.79 -31.33 -8.12
N VAL A 700 -0.35 -32.53 -7.74
CA VAL A 700 1.05 -32.98 -7.88
C VAL A 700 1.13 -33.99 -9.03
N LEU A 701 1.80 -33.63 -10.13
CA LEU A 701 2.11 -34.56 -11.21
C LEU A 701 3.38 -35.35 -10.90
N ARG A 702 3.28 -36.67 -10.83
CA ARG A 702 4.43 -37.56 -10.60
C ARG A 702 4.30 -38.84 -11.40
N SER A 703 5.36 -39.21 -12.13
CA SER A 703 5.42 -40.45 -12.93
C SER A 703 4.20 -40.69 -13.84
N GLY A 704 3.65 -39.62 -14.42
CA GLY A 704 2.47 -39.69 -15.30
C GLY A 704 1.11 -39.78 -14.59
N ALA A 705 1.09 -39.81 -13.25
CA ALA A 705 -0.12 -39.79 -12.44
C ALA A 705 -0.30 -38.42 -11.75
N LEU A 706 -1.52 -37.95 -11.66
CA LEU A 706 -1.90 -36.71 -11.00
C LEU A 706 -2.48 -37.01 -9.62
N PHE A 707 -1.84 -36.50 -8.57
CA PHE A 707 -2.32 -36.61 -7.21
C PHE A 707 -3.06 -35.33 -6.84
N VAL A 708 -4.34 -35.46 -6.52
CA VAL A 708 -5.29 -34.36 -6.38
C VAL A 708 -5.72 -34.27 -4.91
N PRO A 709 -5.31 -33.22 -4.18
CA PRO A 709 -5.74 -33.02 -2.80
C PRO A 709 -7.21 -32.56 -2.79
N GLN A 710 -8.05 -33.33 -2.10
CA GLN A 710 -9.44 -33.04 -1.75
C GLN A 710 -9.68 -33.54 -0.31
N SER A 711 -10.93 -33.78 0.11
CA SER A 711 -11.24 -34.46 1.38
C SER A 711 -10.47 -35.78 1.55
N ARG A 712 -10.11 -36.41 0.44
CA ARG A 712 -9.09 -37.47 0.32
C ARG A 712 -8.20 -37.19 -0.88
N VAL A 713 -7.04 -37.82 -0.94
CA VAL A 713 -6.14 -37.66 -2.11
C VAL A 713 -6.57 -38.63 -3.20
N HIS A 714 -7.02 -38.09 -4.33
CA HIS A 714 -7.37 -38.87 -5.51
C HIS A 714 -6.19 -38.96 -6.48
N VAL A 715 -6.02 -40.10 -7.14
CA VAL A 715 -5.00 -40.27 -8.18
C VAL A 715 -5.68 -40.46 -9.53
N VAL A 716 -5.41 -39.52 -10.43
CA VAL A 716 -6.09 -39.37 -11.72
C VAL A 716 -5.06 -39.43 -12.84
N ARG A 717 -5.40 -40.05 -13.98
CA ARG A 717 -4.60 -39.94 -15.19
C ARG A 717 -4.85 -38.59 -15.86
N PRO A 718 -3.81 -37.75 -16.11
CA PRO A 718 -3.98 -36.42 -16.68
C PRO A 718 -4.64 -36.39 -18.07
N SER A 719 -4.45 -37.44 -18.89
CA SER A 719 -4.83 -37.43 -20.30
C SER A 719 -6.34 -37.63 -20.54
N ASP A 720 -6.98 -38.47 -19.73
CA ASP A 720 -8.37 -38.91 -19.90
C ASP A 720 -9.22 -38.82 -18.62
N GLY A 721 -8.62 -38.42 -17.50
CA GLY A 721 -9.30 -38.30 -16.22
C GLY A 721 -9.58 -39.64 -15.54
N ARG A 722 -9.07 -40.78 -16.02
CA ARG A 722 -9.33 -42.07 -15.38
C ARG A 722 -8.79 -42.09 -13.95
N LEU A 723 -9.63 -42.45 -12.99
CA LEU A 723 -9.21 -42.70 -11.61
C LEU A 723 -8.35 -43.97 -11.56
N VAL A 724 -7.09 -43.82 -11.15
CA VAL A 724 -6.09 -44.90 -11.07
C VAL A 724 -5.80 -45.33 -9.63
N GLY A 725 -6.17 -44.51 -8.64
CA GLY A 725 -6.04 -44.84 -7.21
C GLY A 725 -6.64 -43.75 -6.31
N ALA A 726 -6.67 -44.03 -5.02
CA ALA A 726 -7.00 -43.07 -3.97
C ALA A 726 -6.20 -43.43 -2.71
N ILE A 727 -5.93 -42.43 -1.88
CA ILE A 727 -5.32 -42.60 -0.57
C ILE A 727 -6.39 -42.32 0.48
N ASP A 728 -6.74 -43.36 1.22
CA ASP A 728 -7.63 -43.26 2.38
C ASP A 728 -6.78 -42.83 3.58
N SER A 729 -6.93 -41.57 3.97
CA SER A 729 -6.25 -40.97 5.12
C SER A 729 -7.29 -40.20 5.92
N ASP A 730 -7.23 -40.32 7.24
CA ASP A 730 -8.04 -39.49 8.14
C ASP A 730 -7.52 -38.04 8.26
N LEU A 731 -6.44 -37.71 7.54
CA LEU A 731 -5.80 -36.39 7.55
C LEU A 731 -6.23 -35.57 6.33
N LEU A 732 -6.49 -34.28 6.55
CA LEU A 732 -6.65 -33.33 5.46
C LEU A 732 -5.31 -33.05 4.79
N ALA A 733 -5.28 -33.11 3.46
CA ALA A 733 -4.06 -32.96 2.66
C ALA A 733 -3.63 -31.50 2.46
N ASP A 734 -3.47 -30.74 3.55
CA ASP A 734 -3.05 -29.33 3.53
C ASP A 734 -1.67 -29.12 2.87
N CYS A 735 -0.81 -30.13 2.92
CA CYS A 735 0.38 -30.22 2.12
C CYS A 735 0.58 -31.65 1.60
N LEU A 736 0.71 -31.78 0.29
CA LEU A 736 0.94 -33.04 -0.39
C LEU A 736 2.36 -33.09 -0.97
N ARG A 737 3.07 -34.19 -0.70
CA ARG A 737 4.36 -34.50 -1.32
C ARG A 737 4.31 -35.92 -1.89
N VAL A 738 4.85 -36.09 -3.09
CA VAL A 738 4.91 -37.39 -3.76
C VAL A 738 6.34 -37.61 -4.26
N ASP A 739 6.94 -38.73 -3.89
CA ASP A 739 8.32 -39.02 -4.26
C ASP A 739 8.44 -39.72 -5.63
N GLU A 740 9.67 -40.07 -6.02
CA GLU A 740 9.96 -40.75 -7.29
C GLU A 740 9.36 -42.16 -7.39
N ARG A 741 9.09 -42.81 -6.25
CA ARG A 741 8.45 -44.13 -6.14
C ARG A 741 6.93 -44.02 -6.07
N CYS A 742 6.38 -42.81 -6.16
CA CYS A 742 4.99 -42.50 -5.92
C CYS A 742 4.53 -42.77 -4.48
N ASP A 743 5.45 -42.88 -3.51
CA ASP A 743 5.09 -42.85 -2.09
C ASP A 743 4.52 -41.45 -1.77
N VAL A 744 3.42 -41.42 -1.02
CA VAL A 744 2.63 -40.21 -0.75
C VAL A 744 2.81 -39.80 0.70
N TYR A 745 3.07 -38.52 0.92
CA TYR A 745 3.21 -37.92 2.25
C TYR A 745 2.17 -36.82 2.38
N VAL A 746 1.26 -37.01 3.35
CA VAL A 746 0.16 -36.12 3.66
C VAL A 746 0.48 -35.43 4.97
N ALA A 747 0.43 -34.10 4.99
CA ALA A 747 0.61 -33.32 6.20
C ALA A 747 -0.58 -32.38 6.40
N GLU A 748 -1.12 -32.40 7.61
CA GLU A 748 -2.25 -31.59 8.06
C GLU A 748 -1.77 -30.47 8.99
N GLU A 749 -2.40 -29.29 8.96
CA GLU A 749 -2.04 -28.16 9.81
C GLU A 749 -2.12 -28.48 11.32
N SER A 750 -2.93 -29.47 11.72
CA SER A 750 -3.02 -29.97 13.10
C SER A 750 -1.68 -30.47 13.66
N GLY A 751 -0.71 -30.75 12.79
CA GLY A 751 0.61 -31.27 13.14
C GLY A 751 0.78 -32.75 12.82
N HIS A 752 -0.19 -33.42 12.23
CA HIS A 752 -0.07 -34.83 11.87
C HIS A 752 0.49 -34.99 10.45
N VAL A 753 1.36 -35.98 10.30
CA VAL A 753 1.94 -36.40 9.02
C VAL A 753 1.74 -37.90 8.86
N ALA A 754 1.28 -38.33 7.69
CA ALA A 754 1.16 -39.73 7.33
C ALA A 754 1.89 -40.02 6.02
N ALA A 755 2.64 -41.12 5.99
CA ALA A 755 3.30 -41.63 4.80
C ALA A 755 2.59 -42.90 4.31
N PHE A 756 2.42 -43.01 3.00
CA PHE A 756 1.79 -44.13 2.33
C PHE A 756 2.73 -44.66 1.26
N SER A 757 2.90 -45.97 1.24
CA SER A 757 3.71 -46.66 0.23
C SER A 757 2.84 -47.18 -0.90
N THR A 758 3.37 -47.16 -2.13
CA THR A 758 2.71 -47.85 -3.24
C THR A 758 2.89 -49.36 -3.11
N VAL A 759 1.80 -50.10 -2.97
CA VAL A 759 1.83 -51.57 -2.84
C VAL A 759 2.10 -52.18 -4.22
N ALA A 760 3.09 -53.07 -4.27
CA ALA A 760 3.66 -53.78 -5.43
C ALA A 760 2.93 -53.65 -6.79
N ARG A 761 3.70 -53.20 -7.78
CA ARG A 761 3.39 -53.26 -9.21
C ARG A 761 3.11 -54.72 -9.60
N LEU A 762 1.96 -55.03 -10.19
CA LEU A 762 1.82 -56.25 -10.99
C LEU A 762 2.74 -56.10 -12.21
N SER A 763 3.98 -56.56 -12.11
CA SER A 763 4.81 -56.84 -13.28
C SER A 763 4.17 -58.01 -14.00
N LEU A 764 3.71 -57.80 -15.23
CA LEU A 764 3.43 -58.91 -16.14
C LEU A 764 4.74 -59.71 -16.26
N VAL A 765 4.78 -60.92 -15.74
CA VAL A 765 5.85 -61.86 -16.07
C VAL A 765 5.71 -62.14 -17.56
N LYS A 766 6.77 -61.86 -18.32
CA LYS A 766 6.82 -62.04 -19.77
C LYS A 766 6.49 -63.46 -20.19
#